data_AF-A0A7K7MEP7-F1
#
_entry.id   AF-A0A7K7MEP7-F1
#
_cell.length_a   1.000
_cell.length_b   1.000
_cell.length_c   1.000
_cell.angle_alpha   90.00
_cell.angle_beta   90.00
_cell.angle_gamma   90.00
#
_symmetry.space_group_name_H-M   'P 1'
#
loop_
_entity.id
_entity.type
_entity.pdbx_description
1 polymer ?
#
loop_
_entity_poly.entity_id
_entity_poly.type
_entity_poly.pdbx_seq_one_letter_code
_entity_poly.pdbx_strand_id
1 'polypeptide(L)'
;LLQSEYHYEYTACDSSGSRWRVAVPHVPGLCTGLPDPVKGTECSFSCKAGEFLEMQTQTCRPCAAGTYSLGTGVRFDEWDEVPHGFANVATSLEVDDGFGDAAENCTASTWIPLGDYVASNTDECTATLMYAVSLKQSGTVTFEYIYPDSSIVFEFFVQNDQCQPMVEESRWMRTTEKGWAFHSVELSRGNNVLYWRTTAFSVWSKVPKPVLVRNIGITGVAFTSECFPCKPGTFAPAAGSTACQPCPADTFSGKGATACQPCDPDTYAEPGSGSCKLRPPCTDKDFFYTHTACDASGETQRMYKWAEPKICNEELPQAARLPPSEVKTRCPPCNPGFAKGNSSTCQPCPYGFYSNGSACLSCPEGTEPALGLEYKWWNVLPPNMETTVLSGINFEYKGIAGSWEVAGDYIYTAAGASDSDFMILTLVVPGFSPPSPVLEDTESREVARITFVFETLCSVGCELYFMVGVNSRTNTPVETWTGSTGKQSYTYLVEKNATTSFTWAFQRTPYHEAGRQFTSDVAKLYSINVTNVQGGVASFCRRCAPQPTGSCATCSPGSAVDPSSGTCQPCPPGSYLRGHPSDGTPTCHPCGPGTHSNQLRSLCYNNCSLALPLPGQMLRFEFPSLGMGAGVGTRPSFTAKGLRYSHHFRLSLCGHQGRKMASCADNVTAGQGGPARVVTSYVCQAILMPPEVTGAHAAVSSQPVSLGDHLLGVTTSSVLDSIVSPQELFPPGHPDLPDIIFFFRCKQVTR
;
A
#
# COMPACT_ATOMS: atom_id res chain seq x y z
N LEU A 1 -35.27 -36.15 -30.90
CA LEU A 1 -34.30 -35.64 -29.92
C LEU A 1 -35.04 -35.32 -28.64
N LEU A 2 -34.52 -35.75 -27.49
CA LEU A 2 -35.04 -35.30 -26.19
C LEU A 2 -34.65 -33.83 -26.01
N GLN A 3 -35.43 -33.07 -25.24
CA GLN A 3 -35.21 -31.64 -25.00
C GLN A 3 -33.87 -31.33 -24.29
N SER A 4 -33.13 -32.37 -23.86
CA SER A 4 -31.80 -32.31 -23.25
C SER A 4 -30.62 -32.30 -24.25
N GLU A 5 -30.87 -32.36 -25.57
CA GLU A 5 -29.81 -32.50 -26.60
C GLU A 5 -29.52 -31.19 -27.36
N TYR A 6 -30.27 -30.12 -27.08
CA TYR A 6 -30.12 -28.81 -27.72
C TYR A 6 -30.57 -27.68 -26.79
N HIS A 7 -29.99 -26.49 -26.96
CA HIS A 7 -30.45 -25.25 -26.31
C HIS A 7 -31.00 -24.26 -27.34
N TYR A 8 -31.72 -23.24 -26.89
CA TYR A 8 -32.22 -22.19 -27.79
C TYR A 8 -31.34 -20.96 -27.73
N GLU A 9 -31.00 -20.43 -28.89
CA GLU A 9 -30.34 -19.13 -29.05
C GLU A 9 -31.12 -18.25 -30.01
N TYR A 10 -30.92 -16.93 -29.91
CA TYR A 10 -31.36 -16.03 -30.97
C TYR A 10 -30.26 -15.80 -31.98
N THR A 11 -30.63 -15.77 -33.25
CA THR A 11 -29.76 -15.30 -34.32
C THR A 11 -29.42 -13.82 -34.14
N ALA A 12 -28.41 -13.36 -34.88
CA ALA A 12 -28.20 -11.93 -35.09
C ALA A 12 -29.46 -11.26 -35.62
N CYS A 13 -29.59 -9.97 -35.29
CA CYS A 13 -30.67 -9.13 -35.78
C CYS A 13 -30.44 -8.78 -37.24
N ASP A 14 -31.48 -8.92 -38.06
CA ASP A 14 -31.46 -8.41 -39.42
C ASP A 14 -31.65 -6.88 -39.44
N SER A 15 -31.52 -6.29 -40.63
CA SER A 15 -31.68 -4.85 -40.85
C SER A 15 -33.08 -4.33 -40.54
N SER A 16 -34.08 -5.20 -40.42
CA SER A 16 -35.46 -4.86 -40.04
C SER A 16 -35.69 -4.93 -38.52
N GLY A 17 -34.66 -5.29 -37.74
CA GLY A 17 -34.78 -5.48 -36.29
C GLY A 17 -35.47 -6.78 -35.89
N SER A 18 -35.65 -7.71 -36.83
CA SER A 18 -36.17 -9.06 -36.59
C SER A 18 -35.01 -10.03 -36.32
N ARG A 19 -35.30 -11.08 -35.57
CA ARG A 19 -34.38 -12.20 -35.31
C ARG A 19 -35.15 -13.51 -35.22
N TRP A 20 -34.44 -14.62 -35.26
CA TRP A 20 -35.01 -15.95 -35.16
C TRP A 20 -34.51 -16.65 -33.91
N ARG A 21 -35.39 -17.40 -33.25
CA ARG A 21 -35.04 -18.35 -32.22
C ARG A 21 -34.75 -19.69 -32.86
N VAL A 22 -33.53 -20.18 -32.70
CA VAL A 22 -33.05 -21.42 -33.30
C VAL A 22 -32.63 -22.40 -32.21
N ALA A 23 -32.83 -23.69 -32.46
CA ALA A 23 -32.30 -24.76 -31.62
C ALA A 23 -30.86 -25.06 -32.04
N VAL A 24 -29.92 -24.96 -31.11
CA VAL A 24 -28.49 -25.24 -31.30
C VAL A 24 -28.17 -26.55 -30.58
N PRO A 25 -27.68 -27.58 -31.29
CA PRO A 25 -27.32 -28.85 -30.67
C PRO A 25 -26.06 -28.68 -29.82
N HIS A 26 -26.00 -29.35 -28.66
CA HIS A 26 -24.84 -29.29 -27.77
C HIS A 26 -23.58 -29.94 -28.39
N VAL A 27 -23.76 -30.91 -29.29
CA VAL A 27 -22.67 -31.61 -29.97
C VAL A 27 -22.54 -31.07 -31.40
N PRO A 28 -21.36 -30.54 -31.78
CA PRO A 28 -21.11 -30.09 -33.14
C PRO A 28 -21.36 -31.22 -34.16
N GLY A 29 -22.15 -30.95 -35.20
CA GLY A 29 -22.43 -31.89 -36.31
C GLY A 29 -23.74 -32.68 -36.20
N LEU A 30 -24.49 -32.59 -35.10
CA LEU A 30 -25.81 -33.23 -34.92
C LEU A 30 -26.97 -32.26 -35.27
N CYS A 31 -27.19 -32.00 -36.56
CA CYS A 31 -28.20 -31.02 -37.02
C CYS A 31 -29.56 -31.64 -37.44
N THR A 32 -29.85 -32.90 -37.11
CA THR A 32 -31.05 -33.62 -37.59
C THR A 32 -32.10 -33.79 -36.48
N GLY A 33 -33.36 -33.42 -36.76
CA GLY A 33 -34.47 -33.57 -35.81
C GLY A 33 -34.63 -32.45 -34.78
N LEU A 34 -34.02 -31.28 -35.04
CA LEU A 34 -34.15 -30.07 -34.23
C LEU A 34 -35.49 -29.35 -34.54
N PRO A 35 -36.10 -28.66 -33.57
CA PRO A 35 -37.28 -27.83 -33.80
C PRO A 35 -37.06 -26.74 -34.85
N ASP A 36 -38.10 -26.44 -35.63
CA ASP A 36 -38.05 -25.37 -36.63
C ASP A 36 -37.78 -24.00 -35.98
N PRO A 37 -37.01 -23.12 -36.66
CA PRO A 37 -36.80 -21.74 -36.22
C PRO A 37 -38.13 -20.98 -36.08
N VAL A 38 -38.30 -20.29 -34.95
CA VAL A 38 -39.48 -19.47 -34.68
C VAL A 38 -39.07 -18.00 -34.67
N LYS A 39 -39.95 -17.10 -35.12
CA LYS A 39 -39.68 -15.65 -35.04
C LYS A 39 -39.38 -15.25 -33.59
N GLY A 40 -38.28 -14.55 -33.40
CA GLY A 40 -37.79 -14.07 -32.11
C GLY A 40 -38.47 -12.77 -31.68
N THR A 41 -38.27 -12.39 -30.40
CA THR A 41 -38.61 -11.05 -29.90
C THR A 41 -37.83 -9.97 -30.64
N GLU A 42 -38.36 -8.74 -30.68
CA GLU A 42 -37.66 -7.61 -31.30
C GLU A 42 -36.28 -7.37 -30.70
N CYS A 43 -35.37 -6.81 -31.49
CA CYS A 43 -33.99 -6.60 -31.06
C CYS A 43 -33.81 -5.52 -29.98
N SER A 44 -34.83 -4.72 -29.72
CA SER A 44 -34.93 -3.76 -28.60
C SER A 44 -35.43 -4.39 -27.30
N PHE A 45 -35.89 -5.64 -27.35
CA PHE A 45 -36.44 -6.33 -26.18
C PHE A 45 -35.38 -6.63 -25.12
N SER A 46 -35.71 -6.32 -23.87
CA SER A 46 -34.88 -6.64 -22.70
C SER A 46 -35.73 -7.00 -21.48
N CYS A 47 -35.18 -7.86 -20.62
CA CYS A 47 -35.78 -8.18 -19.32
C CYS A 47 -35.25 -7.25 -18.22
N LYS A 48 -36.07 -7.01 -17.20
CA LYS A 48 -35.67 -6.17 -16.06
C LYS A 48 -34.70 -6.94 -15.15
N ALA A 49 -33.94 -6.20 -14.34
CA ALA A 49 -33.14 -6.84 -13.28
C ALA A 49 -34.06 -7.67 -12.37
N GLY A 50 -33.62 -8.86 -12.00
CA GLY A 50 -34.42 -9.86 -11.29
C GLY A 50 -35.28 -10.73 -12.20
N GLU A 51 -35.30 -10.51 -13.51
CA GLU A 51 -36.01 -11.34 -14.49
C GLU A 51 -35.04 -12.03 -15.46
N PHE A 52 -35.45 -13.15 -16.04
CA PHE A 52 -34.75 -13.85 -17.12
C PHE A 52 -35.70 -14.12 -18.29
N LEU A 53 -35.15 -14.28 -19.50
CA LEU A 53 -35.94 -14.60 -20.68
C LEU A 53 -36.10 -16.12 -20.80
N GLU A 54 -37.32 -16.61 -20.58
CA GLU A 54 -37.63 -18.02 -20.84
C GLU A 54 -37.70 -18.25 -22.35
N MET A 55 -36.65 -18.86 -22.91
CA MET A 55 -36.49 -18.99 -24.37
C MET A 55 -37.58 -19.83 -25.06
N GLN A 56 -38.28 -20.73 -24.34
CA GLN A 56 -39.38 -21.48 -24.96
C GLN A 56 -40.61 -20.60 -25.23
N THR A 57 -40.97 -19.73 -24.28
CA THR A 57 -42.15 -18.86 -24.37
C THR A 57 -41.84 -17.46 -24.86
N GLN A 58 -40.56 -17.08 -24.87
CA GLN A 58 -40.05 -15.75 -25.19
C GLN A 58 -40.64 -14.66 -24.29
N THR A 59 -40.90 -14.97 -23.02
CA THR A 59 -41.41 -14.02 -22.01
C THR A 59 -40.43 -13.85 -20.85
N CYS A 60 -40.33 -12.62 -20.31
CA CYS A 60 -39.54 -12.37 -19.10
C CYS A 60 -40.27 -12.93 -17.89
N ARG A 61 -39.57 -13.71 -17.07
CA ARG A 61 -40.08 -14.27 -15.82
C ARG A 61 -39.20 -13.85 -14.65
N PRO A 62 -39.79 -13.58 -13.46
CA PRO A 62 -38.99 -13.28 -12.28
C PRO A 62 -38.18 -14.51 -11.87
N CYS A 63 -36.95 -14.27 -11.42
CA CYS A 63 -36.12 -15.30 -10.80
C CYS A 63 -36.79 -15.86 -9.56
N ALA A 64 -36.73 -17.17 -9.38
CA ALA A 64 -37.21 -17.81 -8.17
C ALA A 64 -36.36 -17.38 -6.96
N ALA A 65 -36.93 -17.45 -5.74
CA ALA A 65 -36.14 -17.26 -4.54
C ALA A 65 -34.92 -18.20 -4.54
N GLY A 66 -33.78 -17.72 -4.04
CA GLY A 66 -32.50 -18.42 -4.11
C GLY A 66 -31.74 -18.23 -5.42
N THR A 67 -32.31 -17.54 -6.40
CA THR A 67 -31.65 -17.19 -7.65
C THR A 67 -31.73 -15.68 -7.91
N TYR A 68 -30.81 -15.14 -8.71
CA TYR A 68 -30.76 -13.73 -9.06
C TYR A 68 -30.48 -13.51 -10.55
N SER A 69 -30.77 -12.30 -11.02
CA SER A 69 -30.48 -11.89 -12.41
C SER A 69 -30.21 -10.39 -12.48
N LEU A 70 -29.24 -10.00 -13.30
CA LEU A 70 -29.00 -8.60 -13.66
C LEU A 70 -29.94 -8.10 -14.77
N GLY A 71 -30.78 -8.97 -15.33
CA GLY A 71 -31.73 -8.69 -16.42
C GLY A 71 -31.03 -8.56 -17.76
N THR A 72 -30.26 -7.49 -17.92
CA THR A 72 -29.46 -7.16 -19.12
C THR A 72 -27.96 -7.34 -18.88
N GLY A 73 -27.59 -8.23 -17.95
CA GLY A 73 -26.19 -8.47 -17.60
C GLY A 73 -25.86 -9.92 -17.29
N VAL A 74 -24.58 -10.25 -17.41
CA VAL A 74 -23.97 -11.54 -17.06
C VAL A 74 -22.96 -11.28 -15.94
N ARG A 75 -22.83 -12.22 -15.00
CA ARG A 75 -21.89 -12.13 -13.87
C ARG A 75 -21.10 -13.43 -13.72
N PHE A 76 -19.81 -13.29 -13.44
CA PHE A 76 -18.86 -14.38 -13.17
C PHE A 76 -18.20 -14.16 -11.81
N ASP A 77 -18.64 -14.92 -10.82
CA ASP A 77 -18.20 -14.85 -9.42
C ASP A 77 -17.90 -16.22 -8.79
N GLU A 78 -17.95 -17.28 -9.59
CA GLU A 78 -17.45 -18.63 -9.28
C GLU A 78 -16.33 -18.97 -10.27
N TRP A 79 -15.17 -19.40 -9.76
CA TRP A 79 -13.94 -19.71 -10.47
C TRP A 79 -13.37 -21.06 -9.99
N ASP A 80 -14.20 -22.09 -9.83
CA ASP A 80 -13.73 -23.47 -9.61
C ASP A 80 -13.05 -24.01 -10.88
N GLU A 81 -13.61 -23.65 -12.03
CA GLU A 81 -13.05 -23.83 -13.36
C GLU A 81 -13.20 -22.52 -14.14
N VAL A 82 -12.50 -22.38 -15.27
CA VAL A 82 -12.68 -21.21 -16.15
C VAL A 82 -14.10 -21.25 -16.76
N PRO A 83 -14.96 -20.24 -16.52
CA PRO A 83 -16.33 -20.29 -17.00
C PRO A 83 -16.44 -20.40 -18.53
N HIS A 84 -17.50 -21.06 -19.01
CA HIS A 84 -17.75 -21.20 -20.44
C HIS A 84 -17.77 -19.83 -21.15
N GLY A 85 -17.07 -19.75 -22.28
CA GLY A 85 -16.94 -18.53 -23.09
C GLY A 85 -15.68 -17.71 -22.83
N PHE A 86 -14.94 -18.00 -21.75
CA PHE A 86 -13.59 -17.47 -21.56
C PHE A 86 -12.56 -18.27 -22.35
N ALA A 87 -11.59 -17.58 -22.94
CA ALA A 87 -10.34 -18.17 -23.41
C ALA A 87 -9.19 -17.71 -22.52
N ASN A 88 -8.31 -18.66 -22.18
CA ASN A 88 -7.21 -18.45 -21.25
C ASN A 88 -5.91 -18.95 -21.90
N VAL A 89 -5.09 -18.02 -22.37
CA VAL A 89 -3.96 -18.30 -23.26
C VAL A 89 -2.71 -17.63 -22.71
N ALA A 90 -1.55 -18.25 -22.91
CA ALA A 90 -0.27 -17.68 -22.55
C ALA A 90 0.67 -17.67 -23.76
N THR A 91 1.40 -16.57 -23.93
CA THR A 91 2.33 -16.36 -25.04
C THR A 91 3.71 -15.93 -24.54
N SER A 92 4.74 -16.31 -25.29
CA SER A 92 6.06 -15.67 -25.20
C SER A 92 6.00 -14.36 -25.98
N LEU A 93 6.70 -13.32 -25.51
CA LEU A 93 6.95 -12.15 -26.35
C LEU A 93 7.83 -12.61 -27.52
N GLU A 94 7.29 -12.53 -28.74
CA GLU A 94 8.02 -12.88 -29.96
C GLU A 94 9.19 -11.90 -30.12
N VAL A 95 10.40 -12.35 -29.84
CA VAL A 95 11.61 -11.68 -30.33
C VAL A 95 11.78 -12.14 -31.78
N ASP A 96 11.69 -11.17 -32.69
CA ASP A 96 11.85 -11.37 -34.12
C ASP A 96 13.14 -12.14 -34.45
N ASP A 97 13.02 -12.94 -35.49
CA ASP A 97 13.81 -14.11 -35.88
C ASP A 97 15.34 -13.89 -35.89
N GLY A 98 16.10 -14.73 -35.17
CA GLY A 98 17.56 -14.77 -35.31
C GLY A 98 18.33 -15.39 -34.15
N PHE A 99 18.66 -16.68 -34.31
CA PHE A 99 19.53 -17.54 -33.50
C PHE A 99 18.85 -18.28 -32.35
N GLY A 100 18.80 -19.61 -32.53
CA GLY A 100 18.07 -20.52 -31.69
C GLY A 100 18.69 -20.72 -30.31
N ASP A 101 17.81 -20.72 -29.33
CA ASP A 101 17.69 -21.76 -28.33
C ASP A 101 16.22 -21.86 -27.93
N ALA A 102 15.77 -23.04 -27.51
CA ALA A 102 14.36 -23.40 -27.33
C ALA A 102 13.55 -22.30 -26.63
N ALA A 103 12.57 -21.71 -27.35
CA ALA A 103 11.54 -20.89 -26.71
C ALA A 103 10.89 -21.72 -25.59
N GLU A 104 11.12 -21.32 -24.33
CA GLU A 104 10.51 -22.00 -23.19
C GLU A 104 8.99 -22.01 -23.36
N ASN A 105 8.37 -23.16 -23.14
CA ASN A 105 6.99 -23.43 -23.51
C ASN A 105 6.03 -22.74 -22.51
N CYS A 106 5.62 -21.50 -22.80
CA CYS A 106 4.69 -20.71 -21.98
C CYS A 106 3.26 -21.27 -21.90
N THR A 107 2.97 -22.42 -22.53
CA THR A 107 1.61 -23.00 -22.62
C THR A 107 0.95 -23.31 -21.27
N ALA A 108 1.73 -23.51 -20.21
CA ALA A 108 1.21 -23.77 -18.85
C ALA A 108 1.07 -22.50 -17.98
N SER A 109 1.54 -21.34 -18.45
CA SER A 109 1.64 -20.10 -17.66
C SER A 109 0.39 -19.23 -17.82
N THR A 110 -0.79 -19.81 -17.63
CA THR A 110 -2.10 -19.16 -17.82
C THR A 110 -2.68 -18.62 -16.51
N TRP A 111 -3.87 -18.01 -16.57
CA TRP A 111 -4.63 -17.62 -15.38
C TRP A 111 -5.17 -18.87 -14.65
N ILE A 112 -5.05 -18.95 -13.33
CA ILE A 112 -5.40 -20.13 -12.54
C ILE A 112 -6.69 -19.86 -11.73
N PRO A 113 -7.78 -20.63 -11.96
CA PRO A 113 -9.00 -20.56 -11.15
C PRO A 113 -8.76 -21.08 -9.72
N LEU A 114 -9.23 -20.34 -8.70
CA LEU A 114 -9.01 -20.63 -7.27
C LEU A 114 -10.32 -20.53 -6.44
N GLY A 115 -11.44 -20.91 -7.03
CA GLY A 115 -12.76 -20.95 -6.39
C GLY A 115 -13.47 -19.60 -6.38
N ASP A 116 -13.00 -18.63 -5.59
CA ASP A 116 -13.63 -17.31 -5.47
C ASP A 116 -13.04 -16.25 -6.43
N TYR A 117 -11.88 -16.53 -7.02
CA TYR A 117 -11.15 -15.60 -7.90
C TYR A 117 -10.26 -16.37 -8.88
N VAL A 118 -9.74 -15.63 -9.86
CA VAL A 118 -8.72 -16.13 -10.80
C VAL A 118 -7.41 -15.37 -10.61
N ALA A 119 -6.30 -16.10 -10.55
CA ALA A 119 -4.96 -15.54 -10.33
C ALA A 119 -4.13 -15.55 -11.61
N SER A 120 -3.36 -14.49 -11.87
CA SER A 120 -2.43 -14.43 -13.00
C SER A 120 -1.21 -15.31 -12.78
N ASN A 121 -0.46 -15.54 -13.86
CA ASN A 121 0.89 -16.05 -13.78
C ASN A 121 1.83 -15.06 -13.07
N THR A 122 2.92 -15.57 -12.49
CA THR A 122 4.00 -14.78 -11.85
C THR A 122 5.32 -14.89 -12.60
N ASP A 123 5.35 -15.64 -13.69
CA ASP A 123 6.52 -15.85 -14.51
C ASP A 123 6.55 -14.88 -15.70
N GLU A 124 7.66 -14.84 -16.41
CA GLU A 124 7.90 -13.85 -17.46
C GLU A 124 7.13 -14.11 -18.78
N CYS A 125 6.16 -15.02 -18.76
CA CYS A 125 5.23 -15.22 -19.86
C CYS A 125 4.11 -14.17 -19.83
N THR A 126 3.49 -13.91 -20.98
CA THR A 126 2.30 -13.05 -21.03
C THR A 126 1.05 -13.92 -20.95
N ALA A 127 0.29 -13.82 -19.85
CA ALA A 127 -0.99 -14.52 -19.70
C ALA A 127 -2.16 -13.60 -20.05
N THR A 128 -3.09 -14.12 -20.86
CA THR A 128 -4.26 -13.38 -21.33
C THR A 128 -5.52 -14.19 -21.06
N LEU A 129 -6.39 -13.62 -20.23
CA LEU A 129 -7.78 -14.06 -20.05
C LEU A 129 -8.68 -13.18 -20.91
N MET A 130 -9.51 -13.77 -21.76
CA MET A 130 -10.36 -13.03 -22.69
C MET A 130 -11.79 -13.54 -22.73
N TYR A 131 -12.75 -12.63 -22.90
CA TYR A 131 -14.18 -12.94 -23.00
C TYR A 131 -14.84 -12.14 -24.13
N ALA A 132 -15.54 -12.83 -25.03
CA ALA A 132 -16.26 -12.21 -26.14
C ALA A 132 -17.74 -12.04 -25.79
N VAL A 133 -18.26 -10.82 -25.93
CA VAL A 133 -19.65 -10.48 -25.62
C VAL A 133 -20.27 -9.59 -26.69
N SER A 134 -21.53 -9.86 -27.05
CA SER A 134 -22.29 -9.03 -28.01
C SER A 134 -23.38 -8.24 -27.30
N LEU A 135 -23.21 -6.92 -27.24
CA LEU A 135 -24.13 -6.01 -26.55
C LEU A 135 -25.18 -5.46 -27.51
N LYS A 136 -26.44 -5.40 -27.05
CA LYS A 136 -27.55 -4.84 -27.83
C LYS A 136 -27.81 -3.38 -27.54
N GLN A 137 -27.35 -2.89 -26.40
CA GLN A 137 -27.29 -1.48 -26.03
C GLN A 137 -25.92 -1.19 -25.43
N SER A 138 -25.54 0.08 -25.31
CA SER A 138 -24.34 0.45 -24.56
C SER A 138 -24.44 -0.09 -23.13
N GLY A 139 -23.35 -0.63 -22.62
CA GLY A 139 -23.29 -1.28 -21.33
C GLY A 139 -21.98 -0.97 -20.62
N THR A 140 -21.68 -1.73 -19.59
CA THR A 140 -20.46 -1.59 -18.81
C THR A 140 -19.91 -2.96 -18.43
N VAL A 141 -18.60 -3.10 -18.44
CA VAL A 141 -17.88 -4.17 -17.75
C VAL A 141 -17.40 -3.63 -16.42
N THR A 142 -17.59 -4.41 -15.37
CA THR A 142 -17.17 -4.13 -14.00
C THR A 142 -16.47 -5.35 -13.43
N PHE A 143 -15.42 -5.17 -12.65
CA PHE A 143 -14.76 -6.27 -11.94
C PHE A 143 -13.95 -5.76 -10.75
N GLU A 144 -13.63 -6.66 -9.83
CA GLU A 144 -12.73 -6.41 -8.70
C GLU A 144 -11.37 -7.03 -8.96
N TYR A 145 -10.30 -6.35 -8.55
CA TYR A 145 -8.94 -6.85 -8.74
C TYR A 145 -8.00 -6.51 -7.58
N ILE A 146 -6.96 -7.33 -7.40
CA ILE A 146 -5.78 -7.04 -6.56
C ILE A 146 -4.58 -7.01 -7.51
N TYR A 147 -3.86 -5.90 -7.53
CA TYR A 147 -2.65 -5.68 -8.33
C TYR A 147 -1.53 -5.14 -7.41
N PRO A 148 -0.84 -6.03 -6.68
CA PRO A 148 -0.05 -5.65 -5.51
C PRO A 148 1.40 -5.25 -5.84
N ASP A 149 1.89 -5.57 -7.03
CA ASP A 149 3.31 -5.49 -7.38
C ASP A 149 3.50 -4.91 -8.77
N SER A 150 4.14 -3.74 -8.88
CA SER A 150 4.46 -3.11 -10.17
C SER A 150 5.46 -3.91 -11.02
N SER A 151 5.98 -5.03 -10.49
CA SER A 151 6.79 -6.02 -11.22
C SER A 151 5.96 -6.91 -12.15
N ILE A 152 4.63 -6.76 -12.17
CA ILE A 152 3.75 -7.32 -13.20
C ILE A 152 3.10 -6.17 -13.95
N VAL A 153 3.23 -6.12 -15.26
CA VAL A 153 2.45 -5.19 -16.06
C VAL A 153 1.05 -5.76 -16.20
N PHE A 154 0.03 -5.08 -15.65
CA PHE A 154 -1.38 -5.47 -15.76
C PHE A 154 -2.17 -4.51 -16.64
N GLU A 155 -2.72 -5.03 -17.74
CA GLU A 155 -3.52 -4.30 -18.69
C GLU A 155 -4.95 -4.84 -18.76
N PHE A 156 -5.91 -3.92 -18.85
CA PHE A 156 -7.29 -4.22 -19.21
C PHE A 156 -7.72 -3.40 -20.41
N PHE A 157 -8.13 -4.04 -21.50
CA PHE A 157 -8.60 -3.31 -22.68
C PHE A 157 -9.73 -4.04 -23.39
N VAL A 158 -10.48 -3.26 -24.18
CA VAL A 158 -11.63 -3.72 -24.95
C VAL A 158 -11.36 -3.50 -26.43
N GLN A 159 -11.51 -4.55 -27.24
CA GLN A 159 -11.50 -4.45 -28.70
C GLN A 159 -12.90 -4.61 -29.26
N ASN A 160 -13.23 -3.78 -30.25
CA ASN A 160 -14.48 -3.86 -31.00
C ASN A 160 -14.29 -4.60 -32.34
N ASP A 161 -15.38 -4.67 -33.12
CA ASP A 161 -15.46 -5.29 -34.45
C ASP A 161 -14.38 -4.83 -35.47
N GLN A 162 -13.72 -3.69 -35.23
CA GLN A 162 -12.68 -3.13 -36.10
C GLN A 162 -11.25 -3.46 -35.60
N CYS A 163 -11.11 -4.31 -34.58
CA CYS A 163 -9.84 -4.61 -33.89
C CYS A 163 -9.13 -3.36 -33.35
N GLN A 164 -9.86 -2.25 -33.16
CA GLN A 164 -9.33 -1.01 -32.61
C GLN A 164 -9.57 -0.97 -31.10
N PRO A 165 -8.54 -0.65 -30.28
CA PRO A 165 -8.73 -0.47 -28.84
C PRO A 165 -9.65 0.74 -28.60
N MET A 166 -10.76 0.52 -27.91
CA MET A 166 -11.78 1.57 -27.74
C MET A 166 -11.38 2.68 -26.76
N VAL A 167 -10.39 2.46 -25.89
CA VAL A 167 -9.98 3.41 -24.85
C VAL A 167 -8.47 3.28 -24.56
N GLU A 168 -7.66 4.29 -24.91
CA GLU A 168 -6.23 4.32 -24.55
C GLU A 168 -6.01 4.71 -23.07
N GLU A 169 -6.91 5.51 -22.47
CA GLU A 169 -6.76 6.03 -21.10
C GLU A 169 -7.04 5.00 -19.98
N SER A 170 -7.77 3.90 -20.26
CA SER A 170 -8.10 2.86 -19.29
C SER A 170 -7.31 1.56 -19.46
N ARG A 171 -6.37 1.52 -20.42
CA ARG A 171 -5.61 0.31 -20.73
C ARG A 171 -4.74 -0.16 -19.57
N TRP A 172 -4.25 0.78 -18.77
CA TRP A 172 -3.31 0.53 -17.69
C TRP A 172 -4.02 0.48 -16.34
N MET A 173 -3.89 -0.64 -15.65
CA MET A 173 -4.48 -0.83 -14.34
C MET A 173 -3.63 -0.16 -13.27
N ARG A 174 -4.27 0.32 -12.19
CA ARG A 174 -3.57 0.96 -11.07
C ARG A 174 -3.15 -0.10 -10.06
N THR A 175 -1.97 0.04 -9.48
CA THR A 175 -1.59 -0.84 -8.37
C THR A 175 -2.54 -0.66 -7.20
N THR A 176 -2.85 -1.74 -6.51
CA THR A 176 -3.73 -1.77 -5.34
C THR A 176 -2.89 -1.68 -4.08
N GLU A 177 -3.08 -0.62 -3.31
CA GLU A 177 -2.40 -0.43 -2.03
C GLU A 177 -3.08 -1.20 -0.89
N LYS A 178 -4.38 -1.51 -1.01
CA LYS A 178 -5.20 -2.21 0.01
C LYS A 178 -6.35 -2.99 -0.63
N GLY A 179 -6.44 -4.28 -0.31
CA GLY A 179 -7.61 -5.12 -0.64
C GLY A 179 -8.01 -5.09 -2.11
N TRP A 180 -9.26 -5.45 -2.38
CA TRP A 180 -9.83 -5.49 -3.72
C TRP A 180 -10.20 -4.08 -4.21
N ALA A 181 -9.67 -3.67 -5.36
CA ALA A 181 -10.04 -2.44 -6.05
C ALA A 181 -11.11 -2.71 -7.11
N PHE A 182 -11.98 -1.73 -7.34
CA PHE A 182 -13.06 -1.83 -8.34
C PHE A 182 -12.67 -1.12 -9.64
N HIS A 183 -12.94 -1.75 -10.78
CA HIS A 183 -12.75 -1.16 -12.12
C HIS A 183 -14.04 -1.22 -12.94
N SER A 184 -14.29 -0.21 -13.76
CA SER A 184 -15.47 -0.10 -14.61
C SER A 184 -15.13 0.58 -15.94
N VAL A 185 -15.56 -0.02 -17.06
CA VAL A 185 -15.37 0.52 -18.42
C VAL A 185 -16.68 0.46 -19.19
N GLU A 186 -16.98 1.53 -19.93
CA GLU A 186 -18.13 1.57 -20.84
C GLU A 186 -17.89 0.73 -22.09
N LEU A 187 -18.91 -0.02 -22.49
CA LEU A 187 -18.90 -0.88 -23.65
C LEU A 187 -19.89 -0.36 -24.69
N SER A 188 -19.46 -0.34 -25.94
CA SER A 188 -20.30 0.08 -27.05
C SER A 188 -21.26 -1.04 -27.48
N ARG A 189 -22.38 -0.65 -28.09
CA ARG A 189 -23.28 -1.59 -28.75
C ARG A 189 -22.55 -2.29 -29.89
N GLY A 190 -22.62 -3.62 -29.96
CA GLY A 190 -21.87 -4.43 -30.92
C GLY A 190 -21.08 -5.55 -30.25
N ASN A 191 -20.12 -6.15 -30.95
CA ASN A 191 -19.25 -7.13 -30.32
C ASN A 191 -18.10 -6.42 -29.59
N ASN A 192 -17.83 -6.89 -28.39
CA ASN A 192 -16.75 -6.42 -27.55
C ASN A 192 -15.96 -7.65 -27.10
N VAL A 193 -14.64 -7.60 -27.22
CA VAL A 193 -13.75 -8.61 -26.65
C VAL A 193 -12.98 -7.95 -25.53
N LEU A 194 -13.14 -8.49 -24.33
CA LEU A 194 -12.53 -8.02 -23.09
C LEU A 194 -11.23 -8.77 -22.88
N TYR A 195 -10.14 -8.07 -22.55
CA TYR A 195 -8.83 -8.67 -22.31
C TYR A 195 -8.29 -8.26 -20.94
N TRP A 196 -7.99 -9.25 -20.10
CA TRP A 196 -7.16 -9.11 -18.90
C TRP A 196 -5.80 -9.72 -19.19
N ARG A 197 -4.77 -8.87 -19.33
CA ARG A 197 -3.44 -9.29 -19.77
C ARG A 197 -2.38 -8.94 -18.74
N THR A 198 -1.54 -9.91 -18.41
CA THR A 198 -0.43 -9.75 -17.46
C THR A 198 0.89 -10.18 -18.06
N THR A 199 1.94 -9.40 -17.80
CA THR A 199 3.32 -9.75 -18.15
C THR A 199 4.23 -9.47 -16.96
N ALA A 200 4.72 -10.51 -16.30
CA ALA A 200 5.60 -10.35 -15.15
C ALA A 200 7.06 -10.10 -15.58
N PHE A 201 7.82 -9.38 -14.76
CA PHE A 201 9.26 -9.22 -14.91
C PHE A 201 9.94 -9.39 -13.56
N SER A 202 10.84 -10.37 -13.48
CA SER A 202 11.61 -10.63 -12.25
C SER A 202 13.01 -10.03 -12.38
N VAL A 203 13.29 -8.99 -11.60
CA VAL A 203 14.60 -8.36 -11.50
C VAL A 203 15.09 -8.56 -10.06
N TRP A 204 16.23 -9.23 -9.89
CA TRP A 204 16.92 -9.49 -8.61
C TRP A 204 16.27 -10.56 -7.70
N SER A 205 15.70 -11.61 -8.30
CA SER A 205 15.24 -12.82 -7.60
C SER A 205 14.04 -12.63 -6.64
N LYS A 206 13.33 -11.50 -6.72
CA LYS A 206 12.05 -11.31 -6.03
C LYS A 206 10.93 -11.86 -6.91
N VAL A 207 10.24 -12.90 -6.46
CA VAL A 207 9.09 -13.48 -7.18
C VAL A 207 7.94 -12.45 -7.16
N PRO A 208 7.45 -12.02 -8.33
CA PRO A 208 6.32 -11.08 -8.40
C PRO A 208 5.07 -11.67 -7.75
N LYS A 209 4.29 -10.84 -7.05
CA LYS A 209 2.99 -11.25 -6.51
C LYS A 209 1.93 -11.22 -7.64
N PRO A 210 1.09 -12.27 -7.81
CA PRO A 210 0.15 -12.36 -8.92
C PRO A 210 -0.96 -11.31 -8.83
N VAL A 211 -1.54 -10.98 -9.98
CA VAL A 211 -2.78 -10.20 -10.09
C VAL A 211 -3.97 -11.12 -9.85
N LEU A 212 -4.91 -10.71 -9.03
CA LEU A 212 -6.14 -11.45 -8.77
C LEU A 212 -7.33 -10.70 -9.36
N VAL A 213 -8.27 -11.40 -9.99
CA VAL A 213 -9.51 -10.82 -10.55
C VAL A 213 -10.71 -11.64 -10.07
N ARG A 214 -11.81 -10.96 -9.72
CA ARG A 214 -13.08 -11.60 -9.35
C ARG A 214 -14.29 -10.72 -9.68
N ASN A 215 -15.49 -11.27 -9.48
CA ASN A 215 -16.77 -10.55 -9.59
C ASN A 215 -16.93 -9.80 -10.94
N ILE A 216 -16.64 -10.46 -12.06
CA ILE A 216 -16.75 -9.85 -13.40
C ILE A 216 -18.24 -9.73 -13.76
N GLY A 217 -18.75 -8.50 -13.88
CA GLY A 217 -20.11 -8.19 -14.30
C GLY A 217 -20.14 -7.41 -15.60
N ILE A 218 -20.92 -7.86 -16.58
CA ILE A 218 -21.09 -7.22 -17.88
C ILE A 218 -22.56 -6.85 -18.06
N THR A 219 -22.87 -5.61 -18.41
CA THR A 219 -24.23 -5.12 -18.70
C THR A 219 -24.37 -4.75 -20.18
N GLY A 220 -25.62 -4.59 -20.66
CA GLY A 220 -25.92 -4.22 -22.04
C GLY A 220 -26.19 -5.41 -22.97
N VAL A 221 -26.16 -6.65 -22.45
CA VAL A 221 -26.68 -7.82 -23.16
C VAL A 221 -28.20 -7.75 -23.23
N ALA A 222 -28.80 -8.38 -24.24
CA ALA A 222 -30.25 -8.28 -24.47
C ALA A 222 -31.07 -8.80 -23.28
N PHE A 223 -30.65 -9.93 -22.71
CA PHE A 223 -31.30 -10.62 -21.61
C PHE A 223 -30.33 -11.66 -21.05
N THR A 224 -30.55 -12.10 -19.82
CA THR A 224 -30.05 -13.40 -19.36
C THR A 224 -31.05 -14.50 -19.70
N SER A 225 -30.57 -15.64 -20.18
CA SER A 225 -31.41 -16.81 -20.53
C SER A 225 -31.81 -17.64 -19.31
N GLU A 226 -31.16 -17.42 -18.17
CA GLU A 226 -31.41 -18.13 -16.92
C GLU A 226 -31.08 -17.27 -15.71
N CYS A 227 -31.60 -17.64 -14.55
CA CYS A 227 -31.23 -17.02 -13.27
C CYS A 227 -30.06 -17.77 -12.67
N PHE A 228 -29.16 -17.01 -12.07
CA PHE A 228 -27.98 -17.57 -11.42
C PHE A 228 -28.34 -17.96 -9.99
N PRO A 229 -28.09 -19.21 -9.57
CA PRO A 229 -28.27 -19.59 -8.18
C PRO A 229 -27.34 -18.79 -7.28
N CYS A 230 -27.80 -18.43 -6.09
CA CYS A 230 -26.93 -17.83 -5.09
C CYS A 230 -25.80 -18.80 -4.74
N LYS A 231 -24.57 -18.29 -4.73
CA LYS A 231 -23.41 -19.09 -4.35
C LYS A 231 -23.52 -19.51 -2.87
N PRO A 232 -22.92 -20.65 -2.47
CA PRO A 232 -22.87 -21.05 -1.07
C PRO A 232 -22.42 -19.90 -0.16
N GLY A 233 -23.08 -19.76 0.99
CA GLY A 233 -22.87 -18.67 1.94
C GLY A 233 -23.55 -17.36 1.58
N THR A 234 -24.32 -17.33 0.49
CA THR A 234 -25.22 -16.23 0.16
C THR A 234 -26.67 -16.74 0.03
N PHE A 235 -27.64 -15.83 0.10
CA PHE A 235 -29.05 -16.17 -0.03
C PHE A 235 -29.85 -15.07 -0.74
N ALA A 236 -30.96 -15.45 -1.37
CA ALA A 236 -31.92 -14.53 -1.98
C ALA A 236 -33.33 -14.87 -1.46
N PRO A 237 -33.89 -14.07 -0.53
CA PRO A 237 -35.12 -14.44 0.17
C PRO A 237 -36.39 -14.28 -0.68
N ALA A 238 -36.35 -13.44 -1.71
CA ALA A 238 -37.52 -13.11 -2.53
C ALA A 238 -37.30 -13.47 -4.00
N ALA A 239 -38.41 -13.77 -4.68
CA ALA A 239 -38.42 -13.84 -6.14
C ALA A 239 -38.12 -12.46 -6.75
N GLY A 240 -37.46 -12.43 -7.90
CA GLY A 240 -37.05 -11.19 -8.55
C GLY A 240 -35.79 -10.56 -7.93
N SER A 241 -34.98 -11.31 -7.21
CA SER A 241 -33.75 -10.79 -6.61
C SER A 241 -32.74 -10.37 -7.69
N THR A 242 -32.14 -9.19 -7.52
CA THR A 242 -31.13 -8.65 -8.45
C THR A 242 -29.71 -9.04 -8.04
N ALA A 243 -29.50 -9.44 -6.79
CA ALA A 243 -28.25 -9.92 -6.22
C ALA A 243 -28.53 -10.78 -4.98
N CYS A 244 -27.56 -11.62 -4.61
CA CYS A 244 -27.60 -12.41 -3.37
C CYS A 244 -26.98 -11.64 -2.20
N GLN A 245 -27.50 -11.87 -0.99
CA GLN A 245 -27.02 -11.29 0.25
C GLN A 245 -26.08 -12.28 0.97
N PRO A 246 -24.96 -11.84 1.56
CA PRO A 246 -24.10 -12.74 2.33
C PRO A 246 -24.78 -13.19 3.63
N CYS A 247 -24.50 -14.43 4.03
CA CYS A 247 -24.95 -14.94 5.32
C CYS A 247 -24.22 -14.24 6.48
N PRO A 248 -24.93 -13.84 7.54
CA PRO A 248 -24.29 -13.29 8.74
C PRO A 248 -23.42 -14.35 9.44
N ALA A 249 -22.54 -13.90 10.36
CA ALA A 249 -21.73 -14.77 11.20
C ALA A 249 -22.58 -15.81 11.95
N ASP A 250 -21.99 -16.99 12.20
CA ASP A 250 -22.63 -18.16 12.82
C ASP A 250 -23.87 -18.68 12.06
N THR A 251 -23.99 -18.32 10.77
CA THR A 251 -24.98 -18.88 9.86
C THR A 251 -24.34 -19.31 8.55
N PHE A 252 -24.94 -20.27 7.86
CA PHE A 252 -24.45 -20.81 6.60
C PHE A 252 -25.58 -21.00 5.59
N SER A 253 -25.24 -21.14 4.31
CA SER A 253 -26.21 -21.51 3.29
C SER A 253 -25.61 -22.34 2.16
N GLY A 254 -26.39 -23.30 1.64
CA GLY A 254 -26.03 -24.03 0.43
C GLY A 254 -26.27 -23.20 -0.84
N LYS A 255 -25.88 -23.75 -2.00
CA LYS A 255 -26.17 -23.16 -3.31
C LYS A 255 -27.68 -23.00 -3.51
N GLY A 256 -28.10 -21.82 -3.98
CA GLY A 256 -29.50 -21.53 -4.26
C GLY A 256 -30.38 -21.30 -3.02
N ALA A 257 -29.78 -20.96 -1.87
CA ALA A 257 -30.54 -20.80 -0.64
C ALA A 257 -31.44 -19.55 -0.61
N THR A 258 -32.61 -19.70 0.01
CA THR A 258 -33.56 -18.60 0.25
C THR A 258 -33.40 -17.96 1.63
N ALA A 259 -32.66 -18.61 2.54
CA ALA A 259 -32.34 -18.12 3.87
C ALA A 259 -31.07 -18.78 4.38
N CYS A 260 -30.37 -18.12 5.31
CA CYS A 260 -29.26 -18.72 6.02
C CYS A 260 -29.77 -19.56 7.20
N GLN A 261 -29.11 -20.69 7.44
CA GLN A 261 -29.37 -21.58 8.55
C GLN A 261 -28.38 -21.29 9.68
N PRO A 262 -28.81 -21.25 10.94
CA PRO A 262 -27.89 -21.09 12.08
C PRO A 262 -27.01 -22.33 12.22
N CYS A 263 -25.77 -22.11 12.65
CA CYS A 263 -24.88 -23.19 13.08
C CYS A 263 -25.30 -23.74 14.45
N ASP A 264 -25.07 -25.04 14.67
CA ASP A 264 -25.23 -25.65 15.99
C ASP A 264 -24.22 -25.05 16.99
N PRO A 265 -24.49 -25.05 18.31
CA PRO A 265 -23.64 -24.38 19.31
C PRO A 265 -22.17 -24.85 19.35
N ASP A 266 -21.90 -26.09 18.96
CA ASP A 266 -20.58 -26.70 18.86
C ASP A 266 -19.88 -26.43 17.51
N THR A 267 -20.55 -25.71 16.60
CA THR A 267 -20.05 -25.31 15.30
C THR A 267 -20.07 -23.78 15.13
N TYR A 268 -19.36 -23.28 14.11
CA TYR A 268 -19.29 -21.87 13.77
C TYR A 268 -19.22 -21.68 12.26
N ALA A 269 -19.62 -20.50 11.78
CA ALA A 269 -19.48 -20.10 10.40
C ALA A 269 -19.03 -18.63 10.33
N GLU A 270 -18.06 -18.35 9.45
CA GLU A 270 -17.67 -17.00 9.11
C GLU A 270 -18.78 -16.33 8.25
N PRO A 271 -18.87 -14.99 8.23
CA PRO A 271 -19.79 -14.31 7.32
C PRO A 271 -19.59 -14.77 5.87
N GLY A 272 -20.68 -15.11 5.19
CA GLY A 272 -20.62 -15.61 3.83
C GLY A 272 -20.18 -17.08 3.69
N SER A 273 -20.20 -17.88 4.76
CA SER A 273 -19.78 -19.28 4.70
C SER A 273 -20.85 -20.23 4.16
N GLY A 274 -20.45 -21.16 3.28
CA GLY A 274 -21.33 -22.19 2.74
C GLY A 274 -21.62 -23.37 3.66
N SER A 275 -20.91 -23.50 4.79
CA SER A 275 -21.06 -24.60 5.75
C SER A 275 -20.53 -24.23 7.13
N CYS A 276 -21.07 -24.86 8.18
CA CYS A 276 -20.51 -24.73 9.53
C CYS A 276 -19.27 -25.61 9.72
N LYS A 277 -18.32 -25.13 10.50
CA LYS A 277 -17.11 -25.84 10.92
C LYS A 277 -17.20 -26.14 12.42
N LEU A 278 -16.64 -27.27 12.85
CA LEU A 278 -16.56 -27.60 14.28
C LEU A 278 -15.72 -26.57 15.04
N ARG A 279 -16.16 -26.17 16.23
CA ARG A 279 -15.38 -25.32 17.12
C ARG A 279 -14.23 -26.12 17.72
N PRO A 280 -12.96 -25.73 17.50
CA PRO A 280 -11.82 -26.41 18.14
C PRO A 280 -11.76 -26.11 19.64
N PRO A 281 -11.04 -26.93 20.44
CA PRO A 281 -10.74 -26.59 21.83
C PRO A 281 -9.92 -25.30 21.89
N CYS A 282 -10.21 -24.44 22.87
CA CYS A 282 -9.44 -23.20 23.04
C CYS A 282 -7.96 -23.47 23.33
N THR A 283 -7.10 -22.58 22.83
CA THR A 283 -5.65 -22.61 23.01
C THR A 283 -5.14 -21.27 23.51
N ASP A 284 -3.84 -21.19 23.82
CA ASP A 284 -3.16 -19.93 24.15
C ASP A 284 -3.08 -18.93 22.97
N LYS A 285 -3.41 -19.38 21.76
CA LYS A 285 -3.53 -18.54 20.56
C LYS A 285 -4.87 -17.83 20.43
N ASP A 286 -5.88 -18.24 21.21
CA ASP A 286 -7.26 -17.73 21.14
C ASP A 286 -7.53 -16.56 22.08
N PHE A 287 -6.58 -16.23 22.96
CA PHE A 287 -6.65 -15.07 23.83
C PHE A 287 -5.39 -14.22 23.71
N PHE A 288 -5.52 -12.93 24.01
CA PHE A 288 -4.42 -11.99 24.09
C PHE A 288 -4.41 -11.34 25.47
N TYR A 289 -3.32 -10.64 25.80
CA TYR A 289 -3.22 -9.90 27.05
C TYR A 289 -3.25 -8.39 26.80
N THR A 290 -3.73 -7.65 27.78
CA THR A 290 -3.76 -6.19 27.75
C THR A 290 -3.58 -5.66 29.17
N HIS A 291 -3.07 -4.45 29.30
CA HIS A 291 -2.96 -3.80 30.60
C HIS A 291 -4.23 -3.01 30.93
N THR A 292 -4.66 -3.06 32.18
CA THR A 292 -5.73 -2.18 32.63
C THR A 292 -5.24 -0.73 32.69
N ALA A 293 -6.15 0.22 32.48
CA ALA A 293 -5.88 1.60 32.81
C ALA A 293 -5.46 1.73 34.30
N CYS A 294 -4.67 2.75 34.60
CA CYS A 294 -4.26 3.04 35.97
C CYS A 294 -5.46 3.40 36.83
N ASP A 295 -5.65 2.68 37.94
CA ASP A 295 -6.73 2.95 38.88
C ASP A 295 -6.44 4.19 39.76
N ALA A 296 -7.36 4.51 40.68
CA ALA A 296 -7.21 5.65 41.59
C ALA A 296 -5.96 5.52 42.51
N SER A 297 -5.57 4.29 42.86
CA SER A 297 -4.35 3.97 43.61
C SER A 297 -3.08 4.11 42.76
N GLY A 298 -3.19 4.29 41.44
CA GLY A 298 -2.05 4.35 40.53
C GLY A 298 -1.45 2.97 40.28
N GLU A 299 -2.28 1.93 40.28
CA GLU A 299 -1.90 0.57 39.98
C GLU A 299 -2.54 0.12 38.65
N THR A 300 -1.85 -0.78 37.95
CA THR A 300 -2.29 -1.45 36.72
C THR A 300 -2.04 -2.95 36.86
N GLN A 301 -2.81 -3.77 36.15
CA GLN A 301 -2.60 -5.21 36.09
C GLN A 301 -2.69 -5.70 34.66
N ARG A 302 -1.93 -6.75 34.35
CA ARG A 302 -2.07 -7.50 33.11
C ARG A 302 -3.29 -8.41 33.21
N MET A 303 -4.19 -8.28 32.25
CA MET A 303 -5.39 -9.12 32.13
C MET A 303 -5.43 -9.79 30.75
N TYR A 304 -6.18 -10.88 30.64
CA TYR A 304 -6.36 -11.63 29.40
C TYR A 304 -7.77 -11.46 28.87
N LYS A 305 -7.92 -11.43 27.55
CA LYS A 305 -9.20 -11.33 26.84
C LYS A 305 -9.22 -12.33 25.68
N TRP A 306 -10.37 -12.93 25.46
CA TRP A 306 -10.60 -13.76 24.26
C TRP A 306 -10.54 -12.88 23.00
N ALA A 307 -9.98 -13.43 21.92
CA ALA A 307 -10.00 -12.78 20.61
C ALA A 307 -11.41 -12.85 20.01
N GLU A 308 -11.93 -11.73 19.53
CA GLU A 308 -13.27 -11.61 18.95
C GLU A 308 -13.26 -11.77 17.42
N PRO A 309 -14.17 -12.56 16.83
CA PRO A 309 -15.17 -13.41 17.50
C PRO A 309 -14.51 -14.63 18.17
N LYS A 310 -15.10 -15.10 19.28
CA LYS A 310 -14.63 -16.30 19.98
C LYS A 310 -15.06 -17.55 19.21
N ILE A 311 -14.10 -18.14 18.48
CA ILE A 311 -14.34 -19.33 17.66
C ILE A 311 -14.30 -20.60 18.52
N CYS A 312 -13.32 -20.69 19.43
CA CYS A 312 -13.04 -21.90 20.19
C CYS A 312 -14.06 -22.20 21.31
N ASN A 313 -14.14 -23.47 21.73
CA ASN A 313 -14.96 -23.94 22.84
C ASN A 313 -14.10 -24.29 24.07
N GLU A 314 -14.44 -23.73 25.23
CA GLU A 314 -13.76 -23.92 26.52
C GLU A 314 -14.17 -25.22 27.25
N GLU A 315 -15.31 -25.81 26.86
CA GLU A 315 -15.86 -27.01 27.50
C GLU A 315 -15.26 -28.31 26.96
N LEU A 316 -14.54 -28.23 25.84
CA LEU A 316 -13.90 -29.38 25.22
C LEU A 316 -12.71 -29.88 26.07
N PRO A 317 -12.42 -31.20 26.05
CA PRO A 317 -11.25 -31.75 26.72
C PRO A 317 -9.96 -31.04 26.26
N GLN A 318 -9.08 -30.72 27.21
CA GLN A 318 -7.81 -30.02 26.96
C GLN A 318 -7.94 -28.56 26.48
N ALA A 319 -9.15 -27.99 26.46
CA ALA A 319 -9.31 -26.57 26.16
C ALA A 319 -8.64 -25.68 27.22
N ALA A 320 -7.84 -24.73 26.76
CA ALA A 320 -7.28 -23.67 27.58
C ALA A 320 -8.40 -22.83 28.18
N ARG A 321 -8.21 -22.42 29.43
CA ARG A 321 -9.08 -21.44 30.10
C ARG A 321 -8.40 -20.09 30.09
N LEU A 322 -9.20 -19.03 30.10
CA LEU A 322 -8.69 -17.68 30.20
C LEU A 322 -7.88 -17.53 31.51
N PRO A 323 -6.60 -17.15 31.44
CA PRO A 323 -5.77 -17.02 32.64
C PRO A 323 -6.31 -15.95 33.60
N PRO A 324 -6.13 -16.11 34.92
CA PRO A 324 -6.48 -15.08 35.89
C PRO A 324 -5.63 -13.82 35.65
N SER A 325 -6.17 -12.65 36.01
CA SER A 325 -5.40 -11.40 35.97
C SER A 325 -4.21 -11.47 36.91
N GLU A 326 -3.08 -10.92 36.47
CA GLU A 326 -1.85 -10.88 37.26
C GLU A 326 -1.99 -9.90 38.45
N VAL A 327 -1.01 -9.94 39.37
CA VAL A 327 -0.99 -9.05 40.54
C VAL A 327 -0.86 -7.60 40.08
N LYS A 328 -1.58 -6.70 40.75
CA LYS A 328 -1.47 -5.26 40.52
C LYS A 328 -0.05 -4.76 40.76
N THR A 329 0.45 -3.98 39.82
CA THR A 329 1.76 -3.34 39.84
C THR A 329 1.60 -1.83 39.75
N ARG A 330 2.61 -1.08 40.19
CA ARG A 330 2.57 0.39 40.17
C ARG A 330 2.69 0.91 38.75
N CYS A 331 1.87 1.89 38.39
CA CYS A 331 1.91 2.49 37.08
C CYS A 331 3.23 3.25 36.81
N PRO A 332 3.71 3.23 35.55
CA PRO A 332 4.77 4.12 35.11
C PRO A 332 4.32 5.60 35.18
N PRO A 333 5.27 6.55 35.11
CA PRO A 333 4.93 7.96 35.02
C PRO A 333 4.10 8.26 33.76
N CYS A 334 3.49 9.45 33.73
CA CYS A 334 2.81 9.91 32.52
C CYS A 334 3.79 10.05 31.35
N ASN A 335 3.27 10.03 30.13
CA ASN A 335 4.08 10.35 28.95
C ASN A 335 4.68 11.77 29.09
N PRO A 336 5.91 12.01 28.60
CA PRO A 336 6.51 13.34 28.65
C PRO A 336 5.60 14.43 28.06
N GLY A 337 5.58 15.60 28.70
CA GLY A 337 4.63 16.68 28.44
C GLY A 337 3.28 16.55 29.15
N PHE A 338 3.03 15.43 29.84
CA PHE A 338 1.87 15.23 30.68
C PHE A 338 2.26 15.11 32.16
N ALA A 339 1.31 15.36 33.05
CA ALA A 339 1.46 15.18 34.49
C ALA A 339 0.22 14.50 35.07
N LYS A 340 0.38 13.86 36.24
CA LYS A 340 -0.73 13.18 36.92
C LYS A 340 -1.71 14.22 37.47
N GLY A 341 -2.96 14.20 36.98
CA GLY A 341 -4.04 15.04 37.50
C GLY A 341 -4.66 14.49 38.79
N ASN A 342 -5.66 15.20 39.31
CA ASN A 342 -6.35 14.85 40.57
C ASN A 342 -7.08 13.49 40.51
N SER A 343 -7.47 13.03 39.33
CA SER A 343 -8.24 11.80 39.09
C SER A 343 -7.36 10.61 38.65
N SER A 344 -6.07 10.61 39.00
CA SER A 344 -5.02 9.67 38.54
C SER A 344 -4.80 9.55 37.02
N THR A 345 -5.56 10.30 36.22
CA THR A 345 -5.41 10.42 34.76
C THR A 345 -4.30 11.41 34.38
N CYS A 346 -3.57 11.10 33.32
CA CYS A 346 -2.53 11.99 32.79
C CYS A 346 -3.17 13.15 32.02
N GLN A 347 -2.84 14.38 32.42
CA GLN A 347 -3.32 15.61 31.80
C GLN A 347 -2.18 16.34 31.10
N PRO A 348 -2.43 16.99 29.95
CA PRO A 348 -1.41 17.74 29.23
C PRO A 348 -0.98 18.98 30.03
N CYS A 349 0.32 19.27 30.05
CA CYS A 349 0.81 20.51 30.67
C CYS A 349 0.41 21.74 29.82
N PRO A 350 0.04 22.85 30.46
CA PRO A 350 -0.32 24.08 29.75
C PRO A 350 0.88 24.70 29.02
N TYR A 351 0.60 25.54 28.03
CA TYR A 351 1.66 26.26 27.30
C TYR A 351 2.54 27.08 28.26
N GLY A 352 3.85 27.04 28.04
CA GLY A 352 4.87 27.63 28.92
C GLY A 352 5.41 26.68 29.99
N PHE A 353 4.89 25.45 30.07
CA PHE A 353 5.35 24.41 30.99
C PHE A 353 5.87 23.18 30.23
N TYR A 354 6.75 22.42 30.88
CA TYR A 354 7.25 21.14 30.40
C TYR A 354 7.13 20.08 31.51
N SER A 355 7.13 18.81 31.15
CA SER A 355 7.10 17.70 32.11
C SER A 355 7.85 16.48 31.59
N ASN A 356 8.56 15.80 32.48
CA ASN A 356 9.15 14.48 32.21
C ASN A 356 8.19 13.32 32.52
N GLY A 357 6.91 13.61 32.80
CA GLY A 357 5.90 12.62 33.21
C GLY A 357 5.48 12.70 34.68
N SER A 358 6.07 13.61 35.47
CA SER A 358 5.79 13.76 36.90
C SER A 358 4.90 14.98 37.19
N ALA A 359 5.46 16.18 37.14
CA ALA A 359 4.78 17.45 37.38
C ALA A 359 5.09 18.46 36.26
N CYS A 360 4.14 19.37 36.00
CA CYS A 360 4.34 20.46 35.06
C CYS A 360 5.22 21.55 35.71
N LEU A 361 6.39 21.79 35.12
CA LEU A 361 7.34 22.81 35.55
C LEU A 361 7.36 23.96 34.55
N SER A 362 7.42 25.21 35.02
CA SER A 362 7.49 26.37 34.13
C SER A 362 8.82 26.39 33.38
N CYS A 363 8.80 26.76 32.09
CA CYS A 363 10.02 26.97 31.34
C CYS A 363 10.86 28.09 31.97
N PRO A 364 12.18 27.88 32.17
CA PRO A 364 13.08 28.94 32.62
C PRO A 364 13.05 30.19 31.73
N GLU A 365 13.39 31.35 32.30
CA GLU A 365 13.51 32.58 31.52
C GLU A 365 14.49 32.41 30.34
N GLY A 366 14.14 32.98 29.18
CA GLY A 366 14.92 32.82 27.94
C GLY A 366 14.75 31.45 27.24
N THR A 367 13.76 30.66 27.65
CA THR A 367 13.40 29.38 27.02
C THR A 367 11.92 29.32 26.65
N GLU A 368 11.58 28.50 25.65
CA GLU A 368 10.21 28.18 25.26
C GLU A 368 9.97 26.66 25.26
N PRO A 369 8.71 26.21 25.46
CA PRO A 369 8.36 24.80 25.38
C PRO A 369 8.56 24.26 23.95
N ALA A 370 9.29 23.15 23.82
CA ALA A 370 9.43 22.46 22.54
C ALA A 370 8.18 21.60 22.27
N LEU A 371 7.21 22.16 21.54
CA LEU A 371 5.92 21.51 21.30
C LEU A 371 6.06 20.24 20.43
N GLY A 372 5.46 19.15 20.89
CA GLY A 372 5.45 17.85 20.23
C GLY A 372 4.56 16.84 20.97
N LEU A 373 4.66 15.58 20.57
CA LEU A 373 4.02 14.44 21.21
C LEU A 373 5.06 13.34 21.38
N GLU A 374 5.32 12.94 22.62
CA GLU A 374 6.29 11.90 22.95
C GLU A 374 5.60 10.78 23.73
N TYR A 375 5.24 9.70 23.04
CA TYR A 375 4.58 8.53 23.61
C TYR A 375 5.59 7.41 23.83
N LYS A 376 5.70 6.94 25.08
CA LYS A 376 6.63 5.89 25.54
C LYS A 376 5.96 4.88 26.46
N TRP A 377 4.98 5.31 27.23
CA TRP A 377 4.22 4.49 28.17
C TRP A 377 2.80 4.27 27.63
N TRP A 378 2.39 3.01 27.60
CA TRP A 378 1.19 2.51 26.94
C TRP A 378 0.33 1.73 27.92
N ASN A 379 -0.33 2.44 28.84
CA ASN A 379 -1.39 1.85 29.68
C ASN A 379 -2.79 2.23 29.18
N VAL A 380 -2.87 3.32 28.41
CA VAL A 380 -4.08 3.84 27.79
C VAL A 380 -3.66 4.41 26.44
N LEU A 381 -4.42 4.13 25.39
CA LEU A 381 -4.20 4.76 24.09
C LEU A 381 -4.48 6.27 24.19
N PRO A 382 -3.59 7.14 23.67
CA PRO A 382 -3.84 8.57 23.61
C PRO A 382 -5.18 8.91 22.92
N PRO A 383 -5.87 9.98 23.32
CA PRO A 383 -7.20 10.33 22.78
C PRO A 383 -7.17 10.72 21.30
N ASN A 384 -5.99 11.04 20.76
CA ASN A 384 -5.79 11.31 19.33
C ASN A 384 -5.33 10.06 18.53
N MET A 385 -5.44 8.87 19.13
CA MET A 385 -5.25 7.59 18.46
C MET A 385 -6.55 6.81 18.38
N GLU A 386 -6.79 6.17 17.24
CA GLU A 386 -7.92 5.26 17.00
C GLU A 386 -7.40 3.94 16.44
N THR A 387 -8.05 2.84 16.82
CA THR A 387 -7.77 1.50 16.31
C THR A 387 -8.96 1.03 15.48
N THR A 388 -8.68 0.46 14.30
CA THR A 388 -9.71 -0.10 13.41
C THR A 388 -9.24 -1.43 12.83
N VAL A 389 -10.20 -2.25 12.40
CA VAL A 389 -9.94 -3.49 11.68
C VAL A 389 -10.61 -3.40 10.32
N LEU A 390 -9.86 -3.64 9.25
CA LEU A 390 -10.37 -3.71 7.89
C LEU A 390 -10.25 -5.16 7.40
N SER A 391 -11.39 -5.79 7.13
CA SER A 391 -11.45 -7.13 6.54
C SER A 391 -11.58 -7.08 5.02
N GLY A 392 -11.18 -8.16 4.33
CA GLY A 392 -11.24 -8.27 2.85
C GLY A 392 -12.65 -8.24 2.25
N ILE A 393 -13.68 -8.24 3.10
CA ILE A 393 -15.08 -7.97 2.78
C ILE A 393 -15.34 -6.56 3.33
N ASN A 394 -15.77 -5.60 2.51
CA ASN A 394 -15.94 -4.14 2.74
C ASN A 394 -16.62 -3.66 4.06
N PHE A 395 -16.23 -4.19 5.20
CA PHE A 395 -16.74 -3.88 6.52
C PHE A 395 -15.59 -3.29 7.33
N GLU A 396 -15.71 -2.01 7.64
CA GLU A 396 -14.87 -1.33 8.61
C GLU A 396 -15.48 -1.59 10.00
N TYR A 397 -14.79 -2.39 10.81
CA TYR A 397 -15.19 -2.56 12.20
C TYR A 397 -14.48 -1.51 13.05
N LYS A 398 -15.24 -0.55 13.57
CA LYS A 398 -14.74 0.43 14.54
C LYS A 398 -14.91 -0.09 15.96
N GLY A 399 -13.85 -0.03 16.76
CA GLY A 399 -13.90 -0.32 18.18
C GLY A 399 -13.98 -1.81 18.56
N ILE A 400 -13.58 -2.73 17.67
CA ILE A 400 -13.36 -4.13 18.07
C ILE A 400 -12.18 -4.18 19.04
N ALA A 401 -12.40 -4.78 20.21
CA ALA A 401 -11.33 -5.11 21.14
C ALA A 401 -10.36 -6.10 20.47
N GLY A 402 -9.05 -5.85 20.52
CA GLY A 402 -8.06 -6.77 19.97
C GLY A 402 -7.43 -6.42 18.62
N SER A 403 -7.52 -5.18 18.11
CA SER A 403 -6.70 -4.78 16.94
C SER A 403 -5.29 -4.34 17.35
N TRP A 404 -5.15 -3.23 18.07
CA TRP A 404 -3.92 -2.76 18.70
C TRP A 404 -4.17 -2.62 20.20
N GLU A 405 -3.39 -3.32 21.00
CA GLU A 405 -3.57 -3.44 22.44
C GLU A 405 -2.38 -2.90 23.21
N VAL A 406 -2.66 -2.41 24.41
CA VAL A 406 -1.69 -1.76 25.30
C VAL A 406 -0.96 -2.79 26.16
N ALA A 407 0.36 -2.74 26.17
CA ALA A 407 1.23 -3.70 26.86
C ALA A 407 2.22 -3.02 27.84
N GLY A 408 1.91 -1.82 28.33
CA GLY A 408 2.73 -1.10 29.30
C GLY A 408 3.89 -0.35 28.64
N ASP A 409 4.90 -1.05 28.12
CA ASP A 409 6.09 -0.47 27.47
C ASP A 409 6.03 -0.46 25.93
N TYR A 410 4.98 -1.07 25.35
CA TYR A 410 4.65 -0.98 23.93
C TYR A 410 3.14 -1.12 23.71
N ILE A 411 2.71 -0.82 22.49
CA ILE A 411 1.46 -1.33 21.93
C ILE A 411 1.77 -2.39 20.89
N TYR A 412 0.88 -3.35 20.71
CA TYR A 412 1.08 -4.42 19.74
C TYR A 412 -0.22 -4.84 19.07
N THR A 413 -0.09 -5.47 17.91
CA THR A 413 -1.23 -6.01 17.19
C THR A 413 -1.71 -7.28 17.88
N ALA A 414 -2.94 -7.27 18.39
CA ALA A 414 -3.57 -8.44 19.00
C ALA A 414 -4.25 -9.33 17.93
N ALA A 415 -4.89 -10.41 18.37
CA ALA A 415 -5.55 -11.35 17.48
C ALA A 415 -6.86 -10.73 16.94
N GLY A 416 -6.91 -10.50 15.62
CA GLY A 416 -8.09 -10.01 14.90
C GLY A 416 -9.13 -11.10 14.61
N ALA A 417 -10.12 -10.80 13.76
CA ALA A 417 -11.12 -11.78 13.37
C ALA A 417 -10.53 -12.85 12.42
N SER A 418 -9.72 -12.42 11.45
CA SER A 418 -8.97 -13.25 10.50
C SER A 418 -7.48 -12.85 10.48
N ASP A 419 -6.60 -13.79 10.12
CA ASP A 419 -5.18 -13.49 9.89
C ASP A 419 -4.95 -12.62 8.63
N SER A 420 -5.96 -12.56 7.75
CA SER A 420 -5.95 -11.71 6.56
C SER A 420 -6.41 -10.27 6.78
N ASP A 421 -6.94 -9.96 7.96
CA ASP A 421 -7.41 -8.61 8.29
C ASP A 421 -6.24 -7.63 8.48
N PHE A 422 -6.48 -6.37 8.12
CA PHE A 422 -5.57 -5.28 8.48
C PHE A 422 -5.91 -4.76 9.87
N MET A 423 -4.94 -4.85 10.78
CA MET A 423 -5.00 -4.21 12.10
C MET A 423 -4.40 -2.82 12.00
N ILE A 424 -5.25 -1.81 12.13
CA ILE A 424 -4.89 -0.43 11.83
C ILE A 424 -4.86 0.39 13.11
N LEU A 425 -3.77 1.13 13.31
CA LEU A 425 -3.62 2.17 14.32
C LEU A 425 -3.44 3.50 13.58
N THR A 426 -4.28 4.48 13.90
CA THR A 426 -4.21 5.82 13.32
C THR A 426 -3.95 6.85 14.40
N LEU A 427 -2.89 7.63 14.25
CA LEU A 427 -2.59 8.83 15.04
C LEU A 427 -2.95 10.08 14.23
N VAL A 428 -3.85 10.90 14.75
CA VAL A 428 -4.25 12.16 14.11
C VAL A 428 -3.54 13.34 14.75
N VAL A 429 -2.88 14.14 13.92
CA VAL A 429 -2.22 15.39 14.32
C VAL A 429 -2.95 16.55 13.64
N PRO A 430 -3.57 17.47 14.40
CA PRO A 430 -4.41 18.55 13.86
C PRO A 430 -3.66 19.50 12.91
N GLY A 431 -2.38 19.73 13.18
CA GLY A 431 -1.53 20.61 12.40
C GLY A 431 -0.15 20.76 13.04
N PHE A 432 0.70 21.53 12.39
CA PHE A 432 2.07 21.79 12.83
C PHE A 432 2.31 23.30 12.90
N SER A 433 3.22 23.74 13.77
CA SER A 433 3.53 25.18 13.80
C SER A 433 4.26 25.55 12.50
N PRO A 434 3.88 26.64 11.81
CA PRO A 434 4.52 27.01 10.56
C PRO A 434 6.02 27.28 10.79
N PRO A 435 6.89 26.97 9.81
CA PRO A 435 8.26 27.45 9.84
C PRO A 435 8.26 28.98 9.91
N SER A 436 9.26 29.56 10.58
CA SER A 436 9.44 31.03 10.63
C SER A 436 9.34 31.64 9.22
N PRO A 437 8.64 32.78 9.02
CA PRO A 437 8.22 33.33 7.72
C PRO A 437 9.36 33.75 6.75
N VAL A 438 10.60 33.33 6.98
CA VAL A 438 11.79 33.65 6.18
C VAL A 438 12.18 32.49 5.23
N LEU A 439 11.46 31.37 5.25
CA LEU A 439 11.83 30.13 4.56
C LEU A 439 11.04 29.85 3.27
N GLU A 440 10.91 30.84 2.38
CA GLU A 440 10.47 30.56 0.99
C GLU A 440 11.59 30.00 0.09
N ASP A 441 12.85 29.94 0.55
CA ASP A 441 13.99 29.60 -0.32
C ASP A 441 14.93 28.49 0.18
N THR A 442 14.43 27.51 0.94
CA THR A 442 15.20 26.30 1.26
C THR A 442 14.44 25.02 0.96
N GLU A 443 15.04 24.15 0.15
CA GLU A 443 14.60 22.80 -0.18
C GLU A 443 14.47 21.83 1.01
N SER A 444 14.65 22.29 2.26
CA SER A 444 14.09 21.59 3.42
C SER A 444 12.69 22.13 3.66
N ARG A 445 11.72 21.49 3.02
CA ARG A 445 10.29 21.72 3.29
C ARG A 445 9.86 21.16 4.64
N GLU A 446 10.79 20.65 5.45
CA GLU A 446 10.47 19.97 6.71
C GLU A 446 9.84 20.94 7.73
N VAL A 447 8.55 20.74 7.98
CA VAL A 447 7.75 21.43 9.00
C VAL A 447 7.79 20.65 10.31
N ALA A 448 7.83 19.32 10.24
CA ALA A 448 7.87 18.43 11.39
C ALA A 448 8.46 17.08 10.98
N ARG A 449 8.67 16.20 11.95
CA ARG A 449 8.96 14.79 11.69
C ARG A 449 8.26 13.89 12.70
N ILE A 450 8.01 12.68 12.27
CA ILE A 450 7.58 11.59 13.14
C ILE A 450 8.69 10.54 13.17
N THR A 451 9.06 10.11 14.37
CA THR A 451 10.00 9.01 14.60
C THR A 451 9.33 7.98 15.48
N PHE A 452 9.40 6.71 15.08
CA PHE A 452 8.86 5.62 15.90
C PHE A 452 9.82 4.43 15.95
N VAL A 453 9.76 3.71 17.07
CA VAL A 453 10.56 2.50 17.32
C VAL A 453 9.62 1.31 17.30
N PHE A 454 9.95 0.31 16.48
CA PHE A 454 9.08 -0.85 16.26
C PHE A 454 9.88 -2.13 16.09
N GLU A 455 9.19 -3.26 16.20
CA GLU A 455 9.66 -4.58 15.79
C GLU A 455 8.50 -5.34 15.14
N THR A 456 8.83 -6.29 14.27
CA THR A 456 7.88 -7.27 13.75
C THR A 456 8.39 -8.66 14.06
N LEU A 457 7.53 -9.49 14.64
CA LEU A 457 7.81 -10.89 14.94
C LEU A 457 6.88 -11.71 14.08
N CYS A 458 7.42 -12.45 13.12
CA CYS A 458 6.62 -13.16 12.13
C CYS A 458 7.17 -14.55 11.82
N SER A 459 6.27 -15.52 11.84
CA SER A 459 6.49 -16.89 11.39
C SER A 459 6.26 -17.05 9.89
N VAL A 460 5.43 -16.18 9.29
CA VAL A 460 5.20 -16.09 7.84
C VAL A 460 5.59 -14.71 7.29
N GLY A 461 5.41 -14.50 5.98
CA GLY A 461 5.69 -13.23 5.29
C GLY A 461 4.69 -12.11 5.61
N CYS A 462 4.53 -11.79 6.89
CA CYS A 462 3.71 -10.68 7.39
C CYS A 462 4.16 -9.33 6.82
N GLU A 463 3.28 -8.34 6.83
CA GLU A 463 3.57 -7.01 6.29
C GLU A 463 3.11 -5.91 7.26
N LEU A 464 4.02 -5.00 7.60
CA LEU A 464 3.71 -3.76 8.32
C LEU A 464 3.83 -2.59 7.35
N TYR A 465 2.75 -1.82 7.24
CA TYR A 465 2.64 -0.64 6.40
C TYR A 465 2.65 0.61 7.28
N PHE A 466 3.48 1.58 6.93
CA PHE A 466 3.39 2.95 7.45
C PHE A 466 2.85 3.87 6.36
N MET A 467 1.72 4.52 6.64
CA MET A 467 1.00 5.36 5.70
C MET A 467 0.75 6.74 6.28
N VAL A 468 0.68 7.74 5.39
CA VAL A 468 0.46 9.14 5.74
C VAL A 468 -0.70 9.69 4.93
N GLY A 469 -1.66 10.34 5.60
CA GLY A 469 -2.76 11.06 4.97
C GLY A 469 -2.73 12.54 5.34
N VAL A 470 -3.09 13.41 4.40
CA VAL A 470 -3.04 14.88 4.57
C VAL A 470 -4.40 15.48 4.21
N ASN A 471 -4.94 16.34 5.08
CA ASN A 471 -6.21 17.07 4.86
C ASN A 471 -7.37 16.15 4.44
N SER A 472 -7.63 15.07 5.19
CA SER A 472 -8.70 14.08 4.93
C SER A 472 -8.61 13.31 3.60
N ARG A 473 -7.46 13.35 2.90
CA ARG A 473 -7.19 12.47 1.75
C ARG A 473 -6.84 11.05 2.22
N THR A 474 -7.03 10.07 1.32
CA THR A 474 -6.66 8.67 1.55
C THR A 474 -5.20 8.54 1.98
N ASN A 475 -4.95 7.77 3.04
CA ASN A 475 -3.61 7.48 3.53
C ASN A 475 -2.82 6.72 2.45
N THR A 476 -1.68 7.26 2.00
CA THR A 476 -0.80 6.62 1.03
C THR A 476 0.34 5.90 1.76
N PRO A 477 0.70 4.66 1.37
CA PRO A 477 1.84 3.94 1.92
C PRO A 477 3.14 4.66 1.60
N VAL A 478 3.90 4.93 2.65
CA VAL A 478 5.22 5.55 2.58
C VAL A 478 6.30 4.49 2.64
N GLU A 479 6.13 3.48 3.50
CA GLU A 479 7.09 2.42 3.73
C GLU A 479 6.38 1.11 4.10
N THR A 480 6.98 -0.02 3.71
CA THR A 480 6.48 -1.36 4.01
C THR A 480 7.62 -2.25 4.49
N TRP A 481 7.43 -2.91 5.63
CA TRP A 481 8.34 -3.93 6.15
C TRP A 481 7.72 -5.32 6.00
N THR A 482 8.50 -6.26 5.48
CA THR A 482 8.06 -7.64 5.28
C THR A 482 8.83 -8.61 6.16
N GLY A 483 8.12 -9.54 6.78
CA GLY A 483 8.67 -10.54 7.69
C GLY A 483 9.16 -9.99 9.03
N SER A 484 9.98 -10.81 9.71
CA SER A 484 10.53 -10.46 11.02
C SER A 484 11.60 -9.37 10.93
N THR A 485 11.46 -8.32 11.74
CA THR A 485 12.44 -7.25 11.88
C THR A 485 12.82 -7.07 13.34
N GLY A 486 14.13 -7.00 13.60
CA GLY A 486 14.63 -6.63 14.92
C GLY A 486 14.23 -5.19 15.28
N LYS A 487 14.33 -4.86 16.56
CA LYS A 487 13.97 -3.53 17.07
C LYS A 487 14.76 -2.43 16.35
N GLN A 488 14.05 -1.56 15.65
CA GLN A 488 14.63 -0.48 14.83
C GLN A 488 13.80 0.79 14.92
N SER A 489 14.36 1.91 14.47
CA SER A 489 13.70 3.21 14.42
C SER A 489 13.51 3.68 12.98
N TYR A 490 12.34 4.22 12.67
CA TYR A 490 12.04 4.86 11.39
C TYR A 490 11.64 6.32 11.58
N THR A 491 12.04 7.19 10.66
CA THR A 491 11.74 8.63 10.69
C THR A 491 11.16 9.08 9.36
N TYR A 492 9.99 9.72 9.39
CA TYR A 492 9.35 10.35 8.26
C TYR A 492 9.31 11.88 8.43
N LEU A 493 9.55 12.61 7.32
CA LEU A 493 9.59 14.06 7.28
C LEU A 493 8.26 14.61 6.79
N VAL A 494 7.67 15.54 7.54
CA VAL A 494 6.43 16.23 7.22
C VAL A 494 6.76 17.55 6.53
N GLU A 495 6.30 17.73 5.30
CA GLU A 495 6.69 18.88 4.49
C GLU A 495 5.73 20.08 4.51
N LYS A 496 4.53 19.90 5.08
CA LYS A 496 3.47 20.91 5.02
C LYS A 496 2.75 21.00 6.35
N ASN A 497 2.40 22.22 6.74
CA ASN A 497 1.45 22.42 7.83
C ASN A 497 0.05 22.05 7.35
N ALA A 498 -0.42 20.89 7.77
CA ALA A 498 -1.74 20.36 7.45
C ALA A 498 -2.14 19.34 8.51
N THR A 499 -3.45 19.10 8.64
CA THR A 499 -3.95 17.99 9.44
C THR A 499 -3.45 16.69 8.83
N THR A 500 -2.70 15.92 9.61
CA THR A 500 -1.97 14.75 9.12
C THR A 500 -2.31 13.52 9.96
N SER A 501 -2.66 12.43 9.29
CA SER A 501 -2.87 11.12 9.89
C SER A 501 -1.65 10.24 9.64
N PHE A 502 -1.09 9.67 10.69
CA PHE A 502 -0.03 8.67 10.63
C PHE A 502 -0.65 7.32 10.96
N THR A 503 -0.52 6.35 10.05
CA THR A 503 -1.24 5.09 10.15
C THR A 503 -0.29 3.91 10.04
N TRP A 504 -0.35 3.01 11.02
CA TRP A 504 0.31 1.72 10.99
C TRP A 504 -0.74 0.66 10.70
N ALA A 505 -0.61 -0.05 9.58
CA ALA A 505 -1.46 -1.20 9.28
C ALA A 505 -0.59 -2.45 9.23
N PHE A 506 -0.93 -3.43 10.05
CA PHE A 506 -0.27 -4.72 10.03
C PHE A 506 -1.19 -5.77 9.43
N GLN A 507 -0.64 -6.68 8.64
CA GLN A 507 -1.32 -7.84 8.10
C GLN A 507 -0.43 -9.06 8.31
N ARG A 508 -0.99 -10.16 8.84
CA ARG A 508 -0.21 -11.39 9.09
C ARG A 508 0.02 -12.16 7.79
N THR A 509 -1.02 -12.28 6.98
CA THR A 509 -0.96 -12.93 5.67
C THR A 509 -1.93 -12.25 4.70
N PRO A 510 -1.58 -12.11 3.41
CA PRO A 510 -2.53 -11.63 2.41
C PRO A 510 -3.55 -12.70 2.00
N TYR A 511 -3.32 -13.96 2.37
CA TYR A 511 -4.17 -15.09 1.99
C TYR A 511 -5.28 -15.30 3.01
N HIS A 512 -6.52 -15.39 2.52
CA HIS A 512 -7.66 -15.72 3.37
C HIS A 512 -7.69 -17.23 3.61
N GLU A 513 -7.09 -17.67 4.72
CA GLU A 513 -7.20 -19.04 5.20
C GLU A 513 -8.22 -19.15 6.33
N ALA A 514 -8.80 -20.34 6.48
CA ALA A 514 -9.78 -20.59 7.53
C ALA A 514 -9.13 -20.62 8.92
N GLY A 515 -9.67 -19.81 9.83
CA GLY A 515 -9.24 -19.76 11.23
C GLY A 515 -7.97 -18.92 11.49
N ARG A 516 -7.55 -18.92 12.75
CA ARG A 516 -6.41 -18.14 13.27
C ARG A 516 -5.19 -19.05 13.47
N GLN A 517 -4.23 -19.01 12.56
CA GLN A 517 -3.01 -19.83 12.63
C GLN A 517 -1.79 -19.03 13.10
N PHE A 518 -1.73 -17.75 12.70
CA PHE A 518 -0.55 -16.90 12.81
C PHE A 518 -0.70 -15.82 13.90
N THR A 519 -1.51 -16.05 14.95
CA THR A 519 -1.75 -15.04 16.00
C THR A 519 -0.48 -14.64 16.78
N SER A 520 0.56 -15.48 16.76
CA SER A 520 1.89 -15.15 17.28
C SER A 520 2.61 -14.09 16.46
N ASP A 521 2.21 -13.88 15.20
CA ASP A 521 2.77 -12.87 14.33
C ASP A 521 2.22 -11.51 14.75
N VAL A 522 3.12 -10.63 15.20
CA VAL A 522 2.76 -9.35 15.79
C VAL A 522 3.71 -8.24 15.37
N ALA A 523 3.15 -7.06 15.17
CA ALA A 523 3.91 -5.81 15.15
C ALA A 523 3.81 -5.15 16.52
N LYS A 524 4.94 -4.63 17.03
CA LYS A 524 4.96 -3.83 18.26
C LYS A 524 5.52 -2.44 17.99
N LEU A 525 4.91 -1.43 18.59
CA LEU A 525 5.38 -0.05 18.61
C LEU A 525 5.75 0.33 20.05
N TYR A 526 7.03 0.63 20.26
CA TYR A 526 7.57 0.96 21.58
C TYR A 526 7.48 2.45 21.89
N SER A 527 7.73 3.30 20.91
CA SER A 527 7.66 4.75 21.12
C SER A 527 7.30 5.48 19.84
N ILE A 528 6.54 6.56 19.96
CA ILE A 528 6.21 7.47 18.88
C ILE A 528 6.55 8.89 19.33
N ASN A 529 7.37 9.59 18.55
CA ASN A 529 7.74 10.97 18.77
C ASN A 529 7.37 11.81 17.54
N VAL A 530 6.47 12.78 17.71
CA VAL A 530 6.08 13.75 16.68
C VAL A 530 6.52 15.14 17.10
N THR A 531 7.28 15.80 16.24
CA THR A 531 7.82 17.13 16.55
C THR A 531 6.92 18.25 16.03
N ASN A 532 7.05 19.44 16.62
CA ASN A 532 6.44 20.69 16.16
C ASN A 532 4.91 20.65 16.01
N VAL A 533 4.23 19.95 16.92
CA VAL A 533 2.77 19.75 16.88
C VAL A 533 2.04 21.01 17.37
N GLN A 534 1.10 21.52 16.57
CA GLN A 534 0.26 22.63 16.97
C GLN A 534 -0.70 22.19 18.08
N GLY A 535 -0.68 22.90 19.22
CA GLY A 535 -1.43 22.48 20.41
C GLY A 535 -0.85 21.24 21.10
N GLY A 536 0.39 20.86 20.78
CA GLY A 536 1.12 19.78 21.45
C GLY A 536 1.57 20.14 22.88
N VAL A 537 2.27 19.22 23.51
CA VAL A 537 2.86 19.36 24.85
C VAL A 537 4.39 19.45 24.75
N ALA A 538 5.10 19.69 25.85
CA ALA A 538 6.56 19.77 25.86
C ALA A 538 7.21 18.87 26.91
N SER A 539 8.16 18.05 26.46
CA SER A 539 9.00 17.23 27.36
C SER A 539 10.22 18.00 27.89
N PHE A 540 10.62 19.07 27.19
CA PHE A 540 11.69 19.98 27.58
C PHE A 540 11.46 21.39 27.03
N CYS A 541 12.19 22.37 27.56
CA CYS A 541 12.22 23.73 27.01
C CYS A 541 13.51 23.94 26.21
N ARG A 542 13.40 24.63 25.08
CA ARG A 542 14.54 25.02 24.24
C ARG A 542 14.85 26.50 24.42
N ARG A 543 16.12 26.87 24.30
CA ARG A 543 16.53 28.29 24.36
C ARG A 543 16.07 29.06 23.13
N CYS A 544 15.83 30.34 23.30
CA CYS A 544 15.52 31.23 22.20
C CYS A 544 15.90 32.69 22.47
N ALA A 545 15.84 33.50 21.41
CA ALA A 545 16.12 34.91 21.52
C ALA A 545 14.90 35.66 22.13
N PRO A 546 15.10 36.47 23.19
CA PRO A 546 14.04 37.25 23.78
C PRO A 546 13.57 38.39 22.85
N GLN A 547 12.26 38.51 22.59
CA GLN A 547 11.67 39.70 21.99
C GLN A 547 11.10 40.65 23.05
N PRO A 548 11.00 41.96 22.76
CA PRO A 548 10.45 42.97 23.66
C PRO A 548 8.98 42.73 24.08
N THR A 549 8.23 41.90 23.35
CA THR A 549 6.83 41.54 23.62
C THR A 549 6.66 40.27 24.48
N GLY A 550 7.75 39.67 24.98
CA GLY A 550 7.72 38.46 25.81
C GLY A 550 7.52 37.16 25.04
N SER A 551 7.36 37.20 23.71
CA SER A 551 7.34 36.03 22.83
C SER A 551 8.74 35.64 22.40
N CYS A 552 9.02 34.35 22.44
CA CYS A 552 10.28 33.75 22.03
C CYS A 552 10.41 33.74 20.49
N ALA A 553 11.53 34.21 19.93
CA ALA A 553 11.77 34.17 18.49
C ALA A 553 12.80 33.11 18.10
N THR A 554 12.49 32.32 17.07
CA THR A 554 13.44 31.42 16.42
C THR A 554 14.52 32.22 15.69
N CYS A 555 15.77 31.79 15.80
CA CYS A 555 16.86 32.39 15.03
C CYS A 555 16.64 32.25 13.52
N SER A 556 17.21 33.19 12.75
CA SER A 556 17.24 33.10 11.30
C SER A 556 17.95 31.81 10.84
N PRO A 557 17.60 31.27 9.65
CA PRO A 557 18.23 30.07 9.12
C PRO A 557 19.76 30.17 9.14
N GLY A 558 20.42 29.09 9.57
CA GLY A 558 21.88 29.06 9.70
C GLY A 558 22.45 29.82 10.89
N SER A 559 21.61 30.28 11.82
CA SER A 559 22.02 30.94 13.06
C SER A 559 21.61 30.13 14.29
N ALA A 560 22.53 29.95 15.23
CA ALA A 560 22.29 29.29 16.50
C ALA A 560 22.15 30.33 17.63
N VAL A 561 21.42 29.97 18.69
CA VAL A 561 21.39 30.79 19.91
C VAL A 561 22.74 30.62 20.62
N ASP A 562 23.48 31.70 20.81
CA ASP A 562 24.72 31.68 21.56
C ASP A 562 24.45 31.34 23.04
N PRO A 563 25.08 30.29 23.61
CA PRO A 563 24.83 29.85 24.98
C PRO A 563 25.11 30.90 26.06
N SER A 564 26.00 31.85 25.78
CA SER A 564 26.42 32.91 26.73
C SER A 564 25.59 34.17 26.66
N SER A 565 25.21 34.62 25.46
CA SER A 565 24.53 35.91 25.25
C SER A 565 23.03 35.79 25.02
N GLY A 566 22.51 34.60 24.72
CA GLY A 566 21.09 34.41 24.36
C GLY A 566 20.69 35.09 23.04
N THR A 567 21.68 35.55 22.25
CA THR A 567 21.46 36.19 20.95
C THR A 567 21.66 35.20 19.80
N CYS A 568 20.94 35.41 18.70
CA CYS A 568 21.12 34.61 17.50
C CYS A 568 22.41 35.00 16.78
N GLN A 569 23.36 34.08 16.69
CA GLN A 569 24.60 34.27 15.94
C GLN A 569 24.64 33.34 14.72
N PRO A 570 25.02 33.85 13.53
CA PRO A 570 25.18 33.02 12.35
C PRO A 570 26.30 31.99 12.56
N CYS A 571 26.08 30.77 12.08
CA CYS A 571 27.09 29.73 12.12
C CYS A 571 28.37 30.20 11.40
N PRO A 572 29.55 29.89 11.97
CA PRO A 572 30.82 30.34 11.41
C PRO A 572 31.03 29.83 9.97
N PRO A 573 31.82 30.53 9.14
CA PRO A 573 32.10 30.09 7.77
C PRO A 573 32.61 28.64 7.70
N GLY A 574 32.09 27.87 6.75
CA GLY A 574 32.44 26.45 6.63
C GLY A 574 31.70 25.54 7.61
N SER A 575 30.72 26.06 8.33
CA SER A 575 29.79 25.28 9.15
C SER A 575 28.34 25.51 8.72
N TYR A 576 27.49 24.55 9.06
CA TYR A 576 26.06 24.59 8.82
C TYR A 576 25.31 24.24 10.09
N LEU A 577 24.10 24.77 10.23
CA LEU A 577 23.23 24.43 11.35
C LEU A 577 22.66 23.03 11.15
N ARG A 578 22.98 22.10 12.06
CA ARG A 578 22.42 20.74 12.07
C ARG A 578 21.63 20.54 13.36
N GLY A 579 20.52 19.83 13.24
CA GLY A 579 19.58 19.63 14.35
C GLY A 579 18.34 20.48 14.11
N HIS A 580 17.19 19.81 14.05
CA HIS A 580 15.91 20.49 14.04
C HIS A 580 15.69 21.11 15.43
N PRO A 581 15.02 22.26 15.58
CA PRO A 581 14.68 22.83 16.90
C PRO A 581 13.82 21.93 17.82
N SER A 582 13.61 20.67 17.45
CA SER A 582 12.93 19.61 18.21
C SER A 582 13.85 18.52 18.77
N ASP A 583 15.11 18.41 18.31
CA ASP A 583 16.11 17.45 18.84
C ASP A 583 16.98 18.07 19.96
N GLY A 584 16.70 19.32 20.33
CA GLY A 584 17.48 20.10 21.29
C GLY A 584 17.79 21.50 20.75
N THR A 585 18.84 22.11 21.29
CA THR A 585 19.30 23.43 20.85
C THR A 585 20.13 23.24 19.57
N PRO A 586 19.77 23.83 18.42
CA PRO A 586 20.45 23.58 17.16
C PRO A 586 21.93 24.02 17.23
N THR A 587 22.85 23.17 16.81
CA THR A 587 24.29 23.39 16.90
C THR A 587 24.93 23.54 15.53
N CYS A 588 25.96 24.38 15.43
CA CYS A 588 26.73 24.54 14.20
C CYS A 588 27.71 23.37 14.06
N HIS A 589 27.63 22.64 12.96
CA HIS A 589 28.55 21.54 12.62
C HIS A 589 29.43 21.93 11.45
N PRO A 590 30.72 21.56 11.46
CA PRO A 590 31.60 21.80 10.31
C PRO A 590 31.12 21.02 9.09
N CYS A 591 31.25 21.64 7.92
CA CYS A 591 31.07 20.96 6.64
C CYS A 591 32.16 19.89 6.46
N GLY A 592 31.82 18.84 5.71
CA GLY A 592 32.78 17.80 5.37
C GLY A 592 33.94 18.33 4.51
N PRO A 593 35.02 17.55 4.36
CA PRO A 593 36.18 17.95 3.56
C PRO A 593 35.75 18.33 2.14
N GLY A 594 36.38 19.36 1.57
CA GLY A 594 36.10 19.81 0.20
C GLY A 594 34.68 20.35 -0.03
N THR A 595 33.93 20.66 1.02
CA THR A 595 32.59 21.26 0.90
C THR A 595 32.53 22.59 1.62
N HIS A 596 31.60 23.44 1.21
CA HIS A 596 31.35 24.73 1.83
C HIS A 596 29.86 24.89 2.11
N SER A 597 29.57 25.65 3.16
CA SER A 597 28.19 25.99 3.53
C SER A 597 27.62 27.00 2.53
N ASN A 598 26.34 26.88 2.19
CA ASN A 598 25.62 27.89 1.40
C ASN A 598 25.52 29.26 2.14
N GLN A 599 25.02 30.29 1.44
CA GLN A 599 24.88 31.64 1.99
C GLN A 599 24.03 31.67 3.27
N LEU A 600 23.02 30.80 3.34
CA LEU A 600 22.12 30.64 4.48
C LEU A 600 22.67 29.75 5.59
N ARG A 601 23.92 29.25 5.49
CA ARG A 601 24.56 28.30 6.43
C ARG A 601 23.64 27.13 6.85
N SER A 602 22.79 26.67 5.93
CA SER A 602 21.74 25.67 6.19
C SER A 602 22.13 24.27 5.68
N LEU A 603 23.04 24.18 4.71
CA LEU A 603 23.54 22.92 4.16
C LEU A 603 24.97 23.09 3.64
N CYS A 604 25.67 21.97 3.46
CA CYS A 604 26.97 21.91 2.83
C CYS A 604 26.86 21.38 1.40
N TYR A 605 27.65 21.95 0.50
CA TYR A 605 27.70 21.54 -0.89
C TYR A 605 29.11 21.75 -1.45
N ASN A 606 29.36 21.22 -2.63
CA ASN A 606 30.59 21.48 -3.38
C ASN A 606 30.22 22.27 -4.65
N ASN A 607 31.05 23.25 -5.04
CA ASN A 607 30.81 24.10 -6.22
C ASN A 607 31.21 23.41 -7.55
N CYS A 608 31.32 22.08 -7.52
CA CYS A 608 31.99 21.30 -8.56
C CYS A 608 33.47 21.66 -8.71
N SER A 609 34.15 21.99 -7.61
CA SER A 609 35.57 22.29 -7.62
C SER A 609 36.27 21.90 -6.32
N LEU A 610 37.56 21.59 -6.41
CA LEU A 610 38.39 21.24 -5.25
C LEU A 610 39.78 21.86 -5.39
N ALA A 611 40.23 22.54 -4.34
CA ALA A 611 41.60 23.02 -4.24
C ALA A 611 42.38 22.11 -3.29
N LEU A 612 43.43 21.46 -3.79
CA LEU A 612 44.28 20.56 -3.02
C LEU A 612 45.65 21.21 -2.77
N PRO A 613 45.99 21.52 -1.51
CA PRO A 613 47.32 22.02 -1.16
C PRO A 613 48.31 20.85 -1.11
N LEU A 614 49.35 20.91 -1.95
CA LEU A 614 50.51 20.01 -1.94
C LEU A 614 51.76 20.79 -1.49
N PRO A 615 52.83 20.12 -1.05
CA PRO A 615 54.08 20.79 -0.71
C PRO A 615 54.63 21.57 -1.91
N GLY A 616 54.57 22.91 -1.86
CA GLY A 616 55.08 23.81 -2.90
C GLY A 616 54.16 24.05 -4.10
N GLN A 617 52.96 23.46 -4.17
CA GLN A 617 52.01 23.63 -5.28
C GLN A 617 50.55 23.53 -4.82
N MET A 618 49.64 24.25 -5.46
CA MET A 618 48.19 24.10 -5.24
C MET A 618 47.55 23.59 -6.53
N LEU A 619 46.98 22.39 -6.49
CA LEU A 619 46.19 21.84 -7.59
C LEU A 619 44.75 22.32 -7.47
N ARG A 620 44.17 22.77 -8.58
CA ARG A 620 42.75 23.15 -8.65
C ARG A 620 42.06 22.25 -9.66
N PHE A 621 41.05 21.54 -9.18
CA PHE A 621 40.20 20.67 -9.96
C PHE A 621 38.85 21.35 -10.17
N GLU A 622 38.38 21.40 -11.41
CA GLU A 622 37.09 22.00 -11.81
C GLU A 622 36.29 20.94 -12.58
N PHE A 623 35.04 20.71 -12.17
CA PHE A 623 34.17 19.64 -12.67
C PHE A 623 32.83 20.17 -13.22
N PRO A 624 32.83 21.13 -14.18
CA PRO A 624 31.61 21.81 -14.62
C PRO A 624 30.53 20.85 -15.15
N SER A 625 30.92 19.74 -15.78
CA SER A 625 30.01 18.72 -16.30
C SER A 625 29.22 17.98 -15.21
N LEU A 626 29.74 17.85 -13.98
CA LEU A 626 29.02 17.20 -12.88
C LEU A 626 27.88 18.08 -12.34
N GLY A 627 27.95 19.40 -12.57
CA GLY A 627 26.93 20.36 -12.15
C GLY A 627 25.74 20.47 -13.11
N MET A 628 25.90 20.17 -14.39
CA MET A 628 24.80 20.24 -15.37
C MET A 628 23.74 19.14 -15.18
N GLY A 629 24.07 18.10 -14.41
CA GLY A 629 23.29 16.89 -14.30
C GLY A 629 23.50 15.96 -15.50
N ALA A 630 23.44 14.66 -15.25
CA ALA A 630 23.66 13.63 -16.26
C ALA A 630 22.62 12.51 -16.11
N GLY A 631 22.19 11.96 -17.24
CA GLY A 631 21.45 10.70 -17.30
C GLY A 631 22.35 9.61 -17.85
N VAL A 632 22.48 8.48 -17.15
CA VAL A 632 23.30 7.34 -17.57
C VAL A 632 22.42 6.10 -17.63
N GLY A 633 22.35 5.47 -18.79
CA GLY A 633 21.71 4.16 -18.96
C GLY A 633 22.74 3.04 -18.92
N THR A 634 22.41 1.92 -18.30
CA THR A 634 23.20 0.69 -18.49
C THR A 634 22.97 0.11 -19.86
N ARG A 635 23.84 -0.82 -20.26
CA ARG A 635 23.53 -1.70 -21.40
C ARG A 635 22.24 -2.47 -21.11
N PRO A 636 21.51 -2.87 -22.17
CA PRO A 636 20.38 -3.76 -22.03
C PRO A 636 20.80 -5.02 -21.26
N SER A 637 20.05 -5.32 -20.22
CA SER A 637 20.10 -6.58 -19.49
C SER A 637 18.85 -7.38 -19.82
N PHE A 638 18.92 -8.68 -19.61
CA PHE A 638 17.82 -9.58 -19.90
C PHE A 638 17.42 -10.32 -18.63
N THR A 639 16.13 -10.49 -18.44
CA THR A 639 15.60 -11.37 -17.39
C THR A 639 15.87 -12.84 -17.76
N ALA A 640 15.54 -13.78 -16.87
CA ALA A 640 15.86 -15.19 -17.09
C ALA A 640 15.19 -15.78 -18.36
N LYS A 641 14.01 -15.29 -18.73
CA LYS A 641 13.29 -15.64 -19.97
C LYS A 641 13.45 -14.61 -21.10
N GLY A 642 14.48 -13.75 -21.04
CA GLY A 642 14.88 -12.91 -22.16
C GLY A 642 14.16 -11.56 -22.30
N LEU A 643 13.47 -11.05 -21.27
CA LEU A 643 12.87 -9.71 -21.32
C LEU A 643 13.95 -8.64 -21.20
N ARG A 644 13.99 -7.75 -22.19
CA ARG A 644 14.97 -6.65 -22.26
C ARG A 644 14.60 -5.54 -21.27
N TYR A 645 15.53 -5.13 -20.41
CA TYR A 645 15.41 -3.97 -19.54
C TYR A 645 16.74 -3.20 -19.42
N SER A 646 16.72 -1.98 -18.91
CA SER A 646 17.94 -1.25 -18.57
C SER A 646 17.76 -0.43 -17.28
N HIS A 647 18.84 -0.20 -16.56
CA HIS A 647 18.83 0.72 -15.43
C HIS A 647 19.13 2.12 -15.95
N HIS A 648 18.32 3.09 -15.55
CA HIS A 648 18.53 4.50 -15.85
C HIS A 648 18.83 5.27 -14.56
N PHE A 649 20.00 5.88 -14.52
CA PHE A 649 20.48 6.69 -13.40
C PHE A 649 20.38 8.16 -13.77
N ARG A 650 19.87 8.99 -12.85
CA ARG A 650 20.02 10.45 -12.93
C ARG A 650 20.94 10.93 -11.84
N LEU A 651 21.91 11.75 -12.23
CA LEU A 651 22.94 12.28 -11.36
C LEU A 651 22.94 13.80 -11.42
N SER A 652 23.09 14.44 -10.27
CA SER A 652 23.44 15.85 -10.12
C SER A 652 24.26 15.94 -8.84
N LEU A 653 25.58 15.92 -8.97
CA LEU A 653 26.49 15.56 -7.87
C LEU A 653 27.02 16.77 -7.08
N CYS A 654 26.99 17.95 -7.67
CA CYS A 654 27.55 19.18 -7.09
C CYS A 654 26.92 20.43 -7.74
N GLY A 655 27.27 21.61 -7.24
CA GLY A 655 26.74 22.88 -7.73
C GLY A 655 25.37 23.19 -7.13
N HIS A 656 24.61 24.05 -7.82
CA HIS A 656 23.22 24.44 -7.49
C HIS A 656 22.98 24.85 -6.05
N GLN A 657 23.99 25.40 -5.36
CA GLN A 657 23.90 25.74 -3.94
C GLN A 657 23.46 24.56 -3.06
N GLY A 658 23.84 23.33 -3.45
CA GLY A 658 23.51 22.08 -2.76
C GLY A 658 22.12 21.55 -3.00
N ARG A 659 21.37 22.14 -3.94
CA ARG A 659 20.02 21.70 -4.27
C ARG A 659 19.99 20.33 -4.96
N LYS A 660 19.02 19.48 -4.60
CA LYS A 660 18.87 18.11 -5.13
C LYS A 660 18.14 18.14 -6.47
N MET A 661 18.89 18.04 -7.56
CA MET A 661 18.33 18.25 -8.90
C MET A 661 18.06 16.95 -9.69
N ALA A 662 18.49 15.77 -9.21
CA ALA A 662 18.19 14.51 -9.89
C ALA A 662 16.82 13.97 -9.47
N SER A 663 15.96 13.67 -10.45
CA SER A 663 14.59 13.15 -10.22
C SER A 663 14.31 11.87 -11.01
N CYS A 664 13.80 10.83 -10.34
CA CYS A 664 13.42 9.55 -10.95
C CYS A 664 11.95 9.26 -10.62
N ALA A 665 11.18 8.80 -11.62
CA ALA A 665 9.73 8.64 -11.50
C ALA A 665 9.27 7.24 -11.93
N ASP A 666 8.21 6.75 -11.28
CA ASP A 666 7.45 5.58 -11.73
C ASP A 666 6.31 6.02 -12.66
N ASN A 667 6.33 5.52 -13.89
CA ASN A 667 5.39 5.87 -14.94
C ASN A 667 4.56 4.66 -15.43
N VAL A 668 4.60 3.51 -14.75
CA VAL A 668 3.83 2.31 -15.17
C VAL A 668 2.32 2.57 -15.18
N THR A 669 1.83 3.39 -14.25
CA THR A 669 0.39 3.65 -14.04
C THR A 669 -0.04 5.07 -14.40
N ALA A 670 0.78 5.83 -15.14
CA ALA A 670 0.64 7.28 -15.30
C ALA A 670 -0.59 7.76 -16.12
N GLY A 671 -1.38 6.84 -16.71
CA GLY A 671 -2.45 7.16 -17.66
C GLY A 671 -3.66 7.94 -17.13
N GLN A 672 -3.83 8.13 -15.81
CA GLN A 672 -5.01 8.81 -15.26
C GLN A 672 -4.72 9.77 -14.09
N GLY A 673 -3.71 10.64 -14.21
CA GLY A 673 -3.57 11.84 -13.37
C GLY A 673 -3.32 11.60 -11.86
N GLY A 674 -2.99 10.37 -11.45
CA GLY A 674 -2.47 10.10 -10.11
C GLY A 674 -1.02 10.59 -9.96
N PRO A 675 -0.56 10.98 -8.76
CA PRO A 675 0.83 11.38 -8.58
C PRO A 675 1.74 10.17 -8.81
N ALA A 676 2.51 10.19 -9.90
CA ALA A 676 3.62 9.27 -10.12
C ALA A 676 4.53 9.29 -8.88
N ARG A 677 4.99 8.12 -8.42
CA ARG A 677 5.98 8.06 -7.33
C ARG A 677 7.27 8.69 -7.86
N VAL A 678 7.66 9.85 -7.34
CA VAL A 678 8.89 10.58 -7.74
C VAL A 678 9.87 10.63 -6.57
N VAL A 679 11.13 10.32 -6.84
CA VAL A 679 12.25 10.39 -5.90
C VAL A 679 13.21 11.49 -6.34
N THR A 680 13.59 12.41 -5.45
CA THR A 680 14.56 13.48 -5.71
C THR A 680 15.81 13.35 -4.82
N SER A 681 17.00 13.38 -5.41
CA SER A 681 18.29 13.13 -4.74
C SER A 681 19.48 13.71 -5.52
N TYR A 682 20.73 13.49 -5.06
CA TYR A 682 21.93 13.74 -5.88
C TYR A 682 22.13 12.61 -6.91
N VAL A 683 21.72 11.38 -6.57
CA VAL A 683 21.76 10.21 -7.45
C VAL A 683 20.51 9.35 -7.22
N CYS A 684 19.72 9.13 -8.26
CA CYS A 684 18.59 8.20 -8.23
C CYS A 684 18.65 7.23 -9.40
N GLN A 685 17.94 6.12 -9.27
CA GLN A 685 17.82 5.07 -10.28
C GLN A 685 16.34 4.73 -10.53
N ALA A 686 16.00 4.38 -11.77
CA ALA A 686 14.77 3.68 -12.12
C ALA A 686 15.06 2.57 -13.15
N ILE A 687 14.18 1.58 -13.26
CA ILE A 687 14.23 0.54 -14.30
C ILE A 687 13.44 1.03 -15.51
N LEU A 688 14.08 1.03 -16.67
CA LEU A 688 13.47 1.39 -17.95
C LEU A 688 13.16 0.13 -18.76
N MET A 689 11.89 -0.01 -19.14
CA MET A 689 11.38 -1.08 -19.99
C MET A 689 11.10 -0.52 -21.39
N PRO A 690 11.67 -1.14 -22.45
CA PRO A 690 11.42 -0.73 -23.83
C PRO A 690 9.94 -0.89 -24.23
N PRO A 691 9.44 -0.06 -25.17
CA PRO A 691 8.07 -0.13 -25.66
C PRO A 691 7.71 -1.49 -26.29
N GLU A 692 8.69 -2.23 -26.83
CA GLU A 692 8.45 -3.54 -27.43
C GLU A 692 8.08 -4.61 -26.39
N VAL A 693 8.50 -4.41 -25.13
CA VAL A 693 8.20 -5.32 -24.01
C VAL A 693 6.84 -4.98 -23.39
N THR A 694 6.47 -3.70 -23.36
CA THR A 694 5.26 -3.21 -22.69
C THR A 694 4.09 -2.97 -23.64
N GLY A 695 4.32 -2.93 -24.96
CA GLY A 695 3.32 -2.54 -25.95
C GLY A 695 2.85 -1.09 -25.79
N ALA A 696 3.66 -0.23 -25.17
CA ALA A 696 3.42 1.20 -24.96
C ALA A 696 4.05 2.06 -26.07
N HIS A 697 3.59 3.30 -26.25
CA HIS A 697 4.18 4.24 -27.23
C HIS A 697 5.60 4.71 -26.86
N ALA A 698 5.97 4.58 -25.58
CA ALA A 698 7.26 5.01 -25.06
C ALA A 698 7.76 4.03 -24.00
N ALA A 699 9.06 4.10 -23.70
CA ALA A 699 9.65 3.31 -22.65
C ALA A 699 9.04 3.65 -21.28
N VAL A 700 8.73 2.62 -20.50
CA VAL A 700 8.07 2.74 -19.20
C VAL A 700 9.14 2.69 -18.10
N SER A 701 9.04 3.58 -17.11
CA SER A 701 9.95 3.64 -15.96
C SER A 701 9.24 3.07 -14.74
N SER A 702 9.90 2.19 -13.98
CA SER A 702 9.36 1.65 -12.72
C SER A 702 10.42 1.61 -11.62
N GLN A 703 9.99 1.40 -10.37
CA GLN A 703 10.87 1.18 -9.21
C GLN A 703 11.91 2.30 -8.99
N PRO A 704 11.50 3.57 -8.78
CA PRO A 704 12.43 4.66 -8.50
C PRO A 704 13.03 4.54 -7.09
N VAL A 705 14.36 4.62 -6.99
CA VAL A 705 15.14 4.48 -5.75
C VAL A 705 16.14 5.63 -5.61
N SER A 706 16.31 6.16 -4.38
CA SER A 706 17.40 7.10 -4.07
C SER A 706 18.67 6.34 -3.74
N LEU A 707 19.79 6.72 -4.36
CA LEU A 707 21.11 6.15 -4.12
C LEU A 707 22.06 7.12 -3.39
N GLY A 708 21.72 8.40 -3.31
CA GLY A 708 22.56 9.42 -2.65
C GLY A 708 21.80 10.68 -2.28
N ASP A 709 21.38 10.79 -1.02
CA ASP A 709 20.57 11.92 -0.53
C ASP A 709 21.38 13.04 0.12
N HIS A 710 22.57 12.74 0.63
CA HIS A 710 23.40 13.66 1.39
C HIS A 710 24.85 13.59 0.91
N LEU A 711 25.44 14.75 0.60
CA LEU A 711 26.87 14.86 0.34
C LEU A 711 27.63 14.89 1.68
N LEU A 712 28.51 13.92 1.91
CA LEU A 712 29.34 13.85 3.12
C LEU A 712 30.63 14.64 2.97
N GLY A 713 31.21 14.69 1.77
CA GLY A 713 32.47 15.37 1.52
C GLY A 713 33.07 15.01 0.16
N VAL A 714 34.07 15.79 -0.24
CA VAL A 714 34.88 15.61 -1.44
C VAL A 714 36.35 15.59 -1.01
N THR A 715 37.03 14.46 -1.21
CA THR A 715 38.38 14.25 -0.67
C THR A 715 39.20 13.29 -1.55
N THR A 716 40.51 13.27 -1.36
CA THR A 716 41.44 12.29 -1.95
C THR A 716 41.60 11.03 -1.09
N SER A 717 41.09 11.05 0.14
CA SER A 717 41.09 9.86 1.00
C SER A 717 40.08 8.84 0.48
N SER A 718 40.49 7.58 0.40
CA SER A 718 39.59 6.47 0.07
C SER A 718 38.61 6.13 1.20
N VAL A 719 38.70 6.78 2.37
CA VAL A 719 37.83 6.53 3.53
C VAL A 719 37.26 7.84 4.06
N LEU A 720 35.93 7.88 4.22
CA LEU A 720 35.24 9.00 4.88
C LEU A 720 34.01 8.49 5.65
N ASP A 721 33.90 8.83 6.93
CA ASP A 721 32.73 8.52 7.77
C ASP A 721 32.31 7.03 7.72
N SER A 722 33.30 6.14 7.86
CA SER A 722 33.18 4.67 7.76
C SER A 722 32.78 4.11 6.39
N ILE A 723 32.74 4.94 5.35
CA ILE A 723 32.56 4.53 3.95
C ILE A 723 33.93 4.38 3.31
N VAL A 724 34.16 3.26 2.63
CA VAL A 724 35.43 2.95 1.96
C VAL A 724 35.20 2.83 0.46
N SER A 725 35.99 3.55 -0.34
CA SER A 725 36.04 3.40 -1.80
C SER A 725 36.77 2.08 -2.15
N PRO A 726 36.12 1.12 -2.83
CA PRO A 726 36.73 -0.17 -3.15
C PRO A 726 37.86 -0.01 -4.17
N GLN A 727 39.09 -0.36 -3.78
CA GLN A 727 40.27 -0.27 -4.64
C GLN A 727 40.19 -1.21 -5.87
N GLU A 728 39.38 -2.27 -5.80
CA GLU A 728 39.19 -3.23 -6.88
C GLU A 728 38.35 -2.66 -8.04
N LEU A 729 37.48 -1.70 -7.76
CA LEU A 729 36.60 -1.05 -8.75
C LEU A 729 37.22 0.21 -9.36
N PHE A 730 38.18 0.83 -8.64
CA PHE A 730 38.85 2.05 -9.04
C PHE A 730 40.36 1.87 -8.86
N PRO A 731 41.12 1.54 -9.92
CA PRO A 731 42.58 1.41 -9.82
C PRO A 731 43.17 2.75 -9.35
N PRO A 732 44.18 2.72 -8.46
CA PRO A 732 44.75 3.94 -7.90
C PRO A 732 45.29 4.84 -9.01
N GLY A 733 44.92 6.13 -8.97
CA GLY A 733 45.38 7.15 -9.88
C GLY A 733 46.91 7.31 -9.91
N HIS A 734 47.40 8.07 -10.90
CA HIS A 734 48.82 8.34 -11.10
C HIS A 734 49.42 8.98 -9.83
N PRO A 735 50.66 8.64 -9.41
CA PRO A 735 51.26 9.18 -8.17
C PRO A 735 51.33 10.71 -8.09
N ASP A 736 51.30 11.39 -9.24
CA ASP A 736 51.35 12.85 -9.37
C ASP A 736 49.96 13.53 -9.38
N LEU A 737 48.88 12.76 -9.57
CA LEU A 737 47.51 13.24 -9.71
C LEU A 737 46.56 12.38 -8.86
N PRO A 738 46.22 12.82 -7.65
CA PRO A 738 45.35 12.04 -6.77
C PRO A 738 43.91 12.02 -7.28
N ASP A 739 43.24 10.89 -7.11
CA ASP A 739 41.82 10.74 -7.42
C ASP A 739 40.97 11.58 -6.48
N ILE A 740 39.93 12.23 -7.03
CA ILE A 740 38.96 13.01 -6.26
C ILE A 740 37.69 12.19 -6.08
N ILE A 741 37.33 11.93 -4.82
CA ILE A 741 36.22 11.05 -4.45
C ILE A 741 35.11 11.88 -3.82
N PHE A 742 33.90 11.79 -4.38
CA PHE A 742 32.69 12.38 -3.82
C PHE A 742 31.94 11.32 -3.02
N PHE A 743 31.75 11.57 -1.73
CA PHE A 743 31.04 10.65 -0.84
C PHE A 743 29.59 11.08 -0.63
N PHE A 744 28.66 10.20 -0.98
CA PHE A 744 27.23 10.39 -0.75
C PHE A 744 26.70 9.34 0.23
N ARG A 745 25.62 9.68 0.94
CA ARG A 745 24.89 8.76 1.81
C ARG A 745 23.39 8.84 1.53
N CYS A 746 22.76 7.68 1.33
CA CYS A 746 21.31 7.57 1.29
C CYS A 746 20.76 7.26 2.70
N LYS A 747 19.58 7.79 3.02
CA LYS A 747 18.89 7.46 4.28
C LYS A 747 18.10 6.16 4.19
N GLN A 748 17.72 5.74 2.98
CA GLN A 748 17.06 4.46 2.73
C GLN A 748 18.11 3.36 2.68
N VAL A 749 17.88 2.26 3.39
CA VAL A 749 18.72 1.06 3.31
C VAL A 749 18.39 0.36 1.99
N THR A 750 19.16 0.64 0.95
CA THR A 750 19.16 -0.19 -0.26
C THR A 750 19.85 -1.51 0.07
N ARG A 751 19.10 -2.62 0.10
CA ARG A 751 19.67 -3.97 0.19
C ARG A 751 20.27 -4.40 -1.14
#